data_AF-A0A519DKV7-F1
#
_entry.id   AF-A0A519DKV7-F1
#
_cell.length_a   1.000
_cell.length_b   1.000
_cell.length_c   1.000
_cell.angle_alpha   90.00
_cell.angle_beta   90.00
_cell.angle_gamma   90.00
#
_symmetry.space_group_name_H-M   'P 1'
#
loop_
_entity.id
_entity.type
_entity.pdbx_description
1 polymer ?
#
loop_
_entity_poly.entity_id
_entity_poly.type
_entity_poly.pdbx_seq_one_letter_code
_entity_poly.pdbx_strand_id
1 'polypeptide(L)'
;MNERQMALLLIFVLVTSLHTPSPLSEPPQSAESAARTPTLDILMLGNSYTSNNQLNIRVENLLNAAGYNSDVEALTSGGKTLAWHGDEAAKSGTQWNTSLAQRHDYVILQDQSQVPGFPTSSTYWQDSLGGAEYIDSRVEAKGGDTIFLQTWGYRFGDENNQWRYPDYPTMHGHLRDGYLMYAENLSTSQRPVFIAPVGEAFAFIYDDSANSTANGTPFSALYASDDKHPSIQGTYLAACVIHVTITGQPSVGLPSTGGINASRTLLLQQAADHVVLNRTAYWDFPWEFDMDDVTFGVESGSIFNIDPGATIGIGVNFTNREEMDTTALVDVSGPVDWTLSWSNPTTPEVGHSYDAPSDETQWLQFSIEAPIVDGGFPLAGSLHDFSVHLVGDSDGAEDWYNFSMRYGILNGIELVEGGGNASIEPGGIVNLEVFVKNIGNTPNSLGINMAPLDENGNQIGTAGHSFAHEGWTAIIYDRSSLEDMAPGETAMVRLQVESPFLSSGFLMMEIQIWAQGVQEVETFTQSVIIVPRSGAALGITDVDCRFDTAPGETCMVDLFIENTGDAGFLFNLSIVEMPDWLSVNIADYTRFLGPGQTVHGIEVEVLLNSGLAAGLAGGVTIEVEVDGWVPAEVSFDVVVAAVHSWQLIRSDAEVIDGRLTAYWEMMNTGNGADGLVVSVDCNIFTDFGVVAATGTPSENIGDETRSFQILDVPEGTSVIFEVWMDVPEQAPIETEAILTVEARSIRDPSVIFNVDHSATIAGASGSDPTGPSEDEPSAFTKFIRTWLETILILAISVIGSVGLVLAIRHRIEKERGWHRRNNPEDAVEEPKEWLTKFEGGGEEAPEIIESPTTDVASFRAEFIEKSGDHSRIAEPAPDQNVIESAGEVLEEALVEDAILDAIEIADAMQEDDLIHPDNLLLDLDDFNDRLDNLGKELRDDEDP
;
A
#
# COMPACT_ATOMS: atom_id res chain seq x y z
N MET A 1 49.64 11.32 7.79
CA MET A 1 50.59 10.70 8.74
C MET A 1 51.98 11.24 8.42
N ASN A 2 52.67 11.78 9.43
CA ASN A 2 53.87 12.59 9.27
C ASN A 2 55.12 11.81 8.81
N GLU A 3 55.94 12.57 8.11
CA GLU A 3 57.23 12.25 7.52
C GLU A 3 58.33 11.79 8.50
N ARG A 4 59.21 10.93 7.95
CA ARG A 4 60.69 10.90 8.11
C ARG A 4 61.30 10.39 9.44
N GLN A 5 61.88 9.19 9.43
CA GLN A 5 63.33 8.93 9.17
C GLN A 5 63.78 7.50 9.54
N MET A 6 64.93 7.09 8.96
CA MET A 6 65.69 5.83 9.04
C MET A 6 65.21 4.72 8.09
N ALA A 7 65.83 4.46 6.93
CA ALA A 7 67.22 4.42 6.47
C ALA A 7 68.07 3.23 7.00
N LEU A 8 68.61 2.51 6.02
CA LEU A 8 69.85 1.70 5.99
C LEU A 8 69.81 0.21 6.40
N LEU A 9 69.94 -0.65 5.37
CA LEU A 9 71.00 -1.66 5.10
C LEU A 9 70.39 -2.72 4.13
N LEU A 10 70.99 -3.26 3.08
CA LEU A 10 72.32 -3.12 2.46
C LEU A 10 72.35 -4.02 1.18
N ILE A 11 72.78 -3.46 0.03
CA ILE A 11 73.75 -3.99 -0.96
C ILE A 11 73.52 -5.36 -1.67
N PHE A 12 73.45 -5.32 -3.02
CA PHE A 12 74.49 -5.92 -3.89
C PHE A 12 74.62 -5.23 -5.28
N VAL A 13 75.76 -4.55 -5.47
CA VAL A 13 76.62 -4.43 -6.68
C VAL A 13 76.18 -3.60 -7.91
N LEU A 14 76.75 -2.38 -7.93
CA LEU A 14 77.29 -1.64 -9.08
C LEU A 14 78.56 -2.32 -9.63
N VAL A 15 78.86 -2.20 -10.94
CA VAL A 15 80.13 -1.64 -11.47
C VAL A 15 79.99 -1.24 -12.97
N THR A 16 79.78 0.09 -13.15
CA THR A 16 80.44 1.04 -14.10
C THR A 16 80.37 0.83 -15.62
N SER A 17 80.18 1.87 -16.45
CA SER A 17 81.10 3.02 -16.58
C SER A 17 80.51 4.30 -17.24
N LEU A 18 81.11 5.43 -16.87
CA LEU A 18 80.89 6.83 -17.25
C LEU A 18 81.07 7.14 -18.75
N HIS A 19 80.46 8.22 -19.27
CA HIS A 19 81.10 9.40 -19.91
C HIS A 19 80.07 10.49 -20.35
N THR A 20 80.62 11.68 -20.61
CA THR A 20 80.12 13.08 -20.74
C THR A 20 79.20 13.44 -21.94
N PRO A 21 78.63 14.68 -22.00
CA PRO A 21 77.52 15.05 -22.89
C PRO A 21 77.90 15.74 -24.23
N SER A 22 76.92 15.70 -25.16
CA SER A 22 76.72 16.46 -26.42
C SER A 22 77.48 15.97 -27.67
N PRO A 23 76.91 16.02 -28.90
CA PRO A 23 76.06 17.09 -29.43
C PRO A 23 74.73 16.68 -30.09
N LEU A 24 73.91 17.70 -30.37
CA LEU A 24 72.85 17.71 -31.38
C LEU A 24 73.24 16.90 -32.63
N SER A 25 72.36 15.98 -33.03
CA SER A 25 72.31 15.43 -34.38
C SER A 25 71.03 15.93 -35.05
N GLU A 26 71.23 16.58 -36.19
CA GLU A 26 70.26 17.23 -37.06
C GLU A 26 69.05 16.34 -37.42
N PRO A 27 67.89 16.95 -37.73
CA PRO A 27 66.79 16.25 -38.35
C PRO A 27 67.25 15.69 -39.71
N PRO A 28 66.67 14.57 -40.20
CA PRO A 28 66.91 14.16 -41.57
C PRO A 28 66.42 15.27 -42.50
N GLN A 29 67.38 15.89 -43.17
CA GLN A 29 67.16 16.82 -44.24
C GLN A 29 66.43 16.08 -45.37
N SER A 30 65.19 16.49 -45.60
CA SER A 30 64.46 16.45 -46.87
C SER A 30 65.20 15.75 -48.03
N ALA A 31 64.86 14.49 -48.26
CA ALA A 31 64.70 14.04 -49.64
C ALA A 31 63.29 14.46 -50.05
N GLU A 32 63.17 15.65 -50.64
CA GLU A 32 62.10 15.94 -51.60
C GLU A 32 62.19 14.89 -52.71
N SER A 33 61.56 13.73 -52.49
CA SER A 33 60.71 13.19 -53.54
C SER A 33 59.42 13.96 -53.40
N ALA A 34 59.24 14.96 -54.26
CA ALA A 34 57.92 15.51 -54.54
C ALA A 34 57.08 14.37 -55.13
N ALA A 35 56.57 13.50 -54.26
CA ALA A 35 55.37 12.77 -54.55
C ALA A 35 54.32 13.86 -54.76
N ARG A 36 53.97 14.12 -56.02
CA ARG A 36 52.71 14.81 -56.31
C ARG A 36 51.66 14.00 -55.57
N THR A 37 51.11 14.53 -54.48
CA THR A 37 49.84 14.03 -53.96
C THR A 37 48.90 14.07 -55.17
N PRO A 38 48.45 12.92 -55.70
CA PRO A 38 47.53 12.91 -56.82
C PRO A 38 46.34 13.81 -56.46
N THR A 39 45.95 14.67 -57.40
CA THR A 39 44.78 15.52 -57.22
C THR A 39 43.55 14.65 -57.27
N LEU A 40 42.60 14.87 -56.36
CA LEU A 40 41.28 14.24 -56.39
C LEU A 40 40.34 15.17 -57.16
N ASP A 41 40.12 14.86 -58.43
CA ASP A 41 39.40 15.72 -59.38
C ASP A 41 37.92 15.31 -59.43
N ILE A 42 37.00 16.17 -58.97
CA ILE A 42 35.58 15.88 -58.83
C ILE A 42 34.74 16.86 -59.65
N LEU A 43 33.79 16.35 -60.43
CA LEU A 43 32.83 17.16 -61.17
C LEU A 43 31.39 16.91 -60.68
N MET A 44 30.72 17.94 -60.17
CA MET A 44 29.33 17.86 -59.77
C MET A 44 28.39 18.39 -60.87
N LEU A 45 27.43 17.58 -61.30
CA LEU A 45 26.37 17.98 -62.23
C LEU A 45 25.03 18.00 -61.49
N GLY A 46 24.34 19.14 -61.50
CA GLY A 46 23.04 19.24 -60.86
C GLY A 46 22.35 20.59 -61.01
N ASN A 47 21.58 20.99 -60.01
CA ASN A 47 20.73 22.17 -60.07
C ASN A 47 20.83 23.07 -58.81
N SER A 48 19.72 23.65 -58.38
CA SER A 48 19.67 24.51 -57.19
C SER A 48 20.03 23.76 -55.90
N TYR A 49 19.91 22.43 -55.87
CA TYR A 49 20.27 21.62 -54.69
C TYR A 49 21.78 21.53 -54.49
N THR A 50 22.56 21.52 -55.57
CA THR A 50 24.03 21.49 -55.53
C THR A 50 24.66 22.88 -55.60
N SER A 51 23.99 23.88 -56.21
CA SER A 51 24.51 25.26 -56.23
C SER A 51 24.23 26.06 -54.96
N ASN A 52 23.15 25.76 -54.23
CA ASN A 52 22.84 26.48 -53.00
C ASN A 52 23.95 26.31 -51.96
N ASN A 53 24.26 27.43 -51.30
CA ASN A 53 25.33 27.54 -50.32
C ASN A 53 26.71 27.08 -50.83
N GLN A 54 26.92 26.92 -52.14
CA GLN A 54 28.18 26.47 -52.76
C GLN A 54 28.63 25.09 -52.24
N LEU A 55 27.83 24.04 -52.47
CA LEU A 55 28.11 22.67 -51.99
C LEU A 55 29.50 22.18 -52.43
N ASN A 56 29.89 22.40 -53.68
CA ASN A 56 31.17 21.96 -54.22
C ASN A 56 32.37 22.51 -53.42
N ILE A 57 32.33 23.80 -53.05
CA ILE A 57 33.38 24.42 -52.23
C ILE A 57 33.42 23.82 -50.81
N ARG A 58 32.29 23.35 -50.28
CA ARG A 58 32.24 22.72 -48.95
C ARG A 58 32.82 21.32 -48.97
N VAL A 59 32.50 20.55 -50.00
CA VAL A 59 33.10 19.23 -50.26
C VAL A 59 34.61 19.38 -50.40
N GLU A 60 35.07 20.32 -51.23
CA GLU A 60 36.50 20.64 -51.41
C GLU A 60 37.18 20.99 -50.08
N ASN A 61 36.55 21.84 -49.26
CA ASN A 61 37.11 22.21 -47.96
C ASN A 61 37.21 21.03 -46.99
N LEU A 62 36.22 20.13 -46.96
CA LEU A 62 36.25 18.95 -46.11
C LEU A 62 37.32 17.95 -46.56
N LEU A 63 37.41 17.68 -47.87
CA LEU A 63 38.44 16.82 -48.45
C LEU A 63 39.85 17.38 -48.19
N ASN A 64 40.05 18.68 -48.41
CA ASN A 64 41.33 19.33 -48.11
C ASN A 64 41.66 19.32 -46.61
N ALA A 65 40.66 19.47 -45.73
CA ALA A 65 40.86 19.36 -44.29
C ALA A 65 41.18 17.94 -43.82
N ALA A 66 40.68 16.92 -44.52
CA ALA A 66 41.02 15.51 -44.33
C ALA A 66 42.39 15.13 -44.94
N GLY A 67 43.11 16.07 -45.55
CA GLY A 67 44.47 15.87 -46.06
C GLY A 67 44.56 15.49 -47.54
N TYR A 68 43.44 15.47 -48.27
CA TYR A 68 43.43 15.29 -49.72
C TYR A 68 43.79 16.58 -50.44
N ASN A 69 44.26 16.47 -51.68
CA ASN A 69 44.48 17.61 -52.58
C ASN A 69 43.37 17.60 -53.62
N SER A 70 42.20 18.17 -53.31
CA SER A 70 41.00 18.05 -54.16
C SER A 70 40.74 19.28 -55.03
N ASP A 71 40.25 19.08 -56.25
CA ASP A 71 39.65 20.11 -57.11
C ASP A 71 38.19 19.73 -57.39
N VAL A 72 37.24 20.57 -56.96
CA VAL A 72 35.80 20.25 -57.05
C VAL A 72 35.06 21.29 -57.88
N GLU A 73 34.82 20.95 -59.15
CA GLU A 73 34.05 21.76 -60.07
C GLU A 73 32.54 21.45 -59.99
N ALA A 74 31.69 22.44 -60.29
CA ALA A 74 30.25 22.22 -60.38
C ALA A 74 29.64 22.91 -61.60
N LEU A 75 28.81 22.15 -62.33
CA LEU A 75 28.02 22.64 -63.45
C LEU A 75 26.55 22.55 -63.11
N THR A 76 25.99 23.67 -62.68
CA THR A 76 24.63 23.72 -62.13
C THR A 76 23.70 24.64 -62.91
N SER A 77 22.44 24.23 -63.09
CA SER A 77 21.40 25.08 -63.68
C SER A 77 20.05 24.82 -63.01
N GLY A 78 19.31 25.88 -62.67
CA GLY A 78 18.11 25.80 -61.84
C GLY A 78 17.02 24.88 -62.41
N GLY A 79 16.50 23.97 -61.59
CA GLY A 79 15.41 23.05 -61.92
C GLY A 79 15.70 22.06 -63.06
N LYS A 80 16.97 21.85 -63.42
CA LYS A 80 17.35 20.93 -64.50
C LYS A 80 17.41 19.48 -64.02
N THR A 81 17.04 18.58 -64.94
CA THR A 81 17.07 17.13 -64.80
C THR A 81 18.35 16.55 -65.40
N LEU A 82 18.66 15.29 -65.12
CA LEU A 82 19.76 14.57 -65.76
C LEU A 82 19.57 14.44 -67.27
N ALA A 83 18.33 14.35 -67.76
CA ALA A 83 18.04 14.39 -69.20
C ALA A 83 18.61 15.66 -69.86
N TRP A 84 18.40 16.82 -69.23
CA TRP A 84 18.91 18.09 -69.74
C TRP A 84 20.44 18.16 -69.68
N HIS A 85 21.05 17.64 -68.60
CA HIS A 85 22.51 17.58 -68.50
C HIS A 85 23.12 16.66 -69.57
N GLY A 86 22.50 15.52 -69.87
CA GLY A 86 22.89 14.62 -70.96
C GLY A 86 22.81 15.32 -72.32
N ASP A 87 21.73 16.06 -72.59
CA ASP A 87 21.56 16.86 -73.80
C ASP A 87 22.65 17.94 -73.95
N GLU A 88 23.00 18.63 -72.88
CA GLU A 88 24.08 19.63 -72.91
C GLU A 88 25.46 18.96 -73.07
N ALA A 89 25.69 17.81 -72.44
CA ALA A 89 26.91 17.03 -72.61
C ALA A 89 27.09 16.52 -74.05
N ALA A 90 25.98 16.24 -74.76
CA ALA A 90 26.00 15.81 -76.16
C ALA A 90 26.26 16.95 -77.16
N LYS A 91 25.95 18.20 -76.80
CA LYS A 91 26.15 19.38 -77.66
C LYS A 91 27.62 19.82 -77.64
N SER A 92 28.29 19.74 -78.79
CA SER A 92 29.68 20.18 -78.90
C SER A 92 29.86 21.66 -78.54
N GLY A 93 30.88 21.96 -77.74
CA GLY A 93 31.25 23.32 -77.35
C GLY A 93 30.51 23.90 -76.14
N THR A 94 29.62 23.14 -75.51
CA THR A 94 29.09 23.47 -74.17
C THR A 94 30.14 23.19 -73.09
N GLN A 95 29.99 23.81 -71.92
CA GLN A 95 30.87 23.56 -70.78
C GLN A 95 30.78 22.10 -70.30
N TRP A 96 29.58 21.51 -70.29
CA TRP A 96 29.36 20.09 -69.99
C TRP A 96 30.14 19.17 -70.92
N ASN A 97 30.11 19.43 -72.22
CA ASN A 97 30.85 18.65 -73.20
C ASN A 97 32.37 18.77 -73.01
N THR A 98 32.88 19.95 -72.66
CA THR A 98 34.32 20.16 -72.44
C THR A 98 34.82 19.59 -71.11
N SER A 99 34.08 19.73 -70.02
CA SER A 99 34.48 19.20 -68.70
C SER A 99 34.46 17.68 -68.70
N LEU A 100 33.44 17.04 -69.30
CA LEU A 100 33.39 15.57 -69.48
C LEU A 100 34.34 15.04 -70.57
N ALA A 101 35.13 15.90 -71.22
CA ALA A 101 36.23 15.46 -72.08
C ALA A 101 37.55 15.28 -71.31
N GLN A 102 37.63 15.83 -70.09
CA GLN A 102 38.73 15.65 -69.14
C GLN A 102 38.47 14.41 -68.27
N ARG A 103 39.53 13.92 -67.62
CA ARG A 103 39.39 12.85 -66.62
C ARG A 103 39.05 13.49 -65.28
N HIS A 104 38.01 12.97 -64.64
CA HIS A 104 37.66 13.22 -63.24
C HIS A 104 37.73 11.87 -62.54
N ASP A 105 38.13 11.84 -61.28
CA ASP A 105 38.10 10.61 -60.48
C ASP A 105 36.64 10.25 -60.17
N TYR A 106 35.84 11.24 -59.77
CA TYR A 106 34.41 11.08 -59.55
C TYR A 106 33.57 12.15 -60.25
N VAL A 107 32.47 11.72 -60.87
CA VAL A 107 31.42 12.61 -61.37
C VAL A 107 30.15 12.40 -60.56
N ILE A 108 29.77 13.43 -59.81
CA ILE A 108 28.61 13.39 -58.91
C ILE A 108 27.37 13.90 -59.65
N LEU A 109 26.35 13.05 -59.79
CA LEU A 109 25.13 13.33 -60.51
C LEU A 109 23.95 13.54 -59.56
N GLN A 110 23.31 14.71 -59.68
CA GLN A 110 22.08 15.02 -58.98
C GLN A 110 20.95 15.28 -59.98
N ASP A 111 19.84 14.55 -59.86
CA ASP A 111 18.64 14.78 -60.67
C ASP A 111 17.67 15.75 -60.01
N GLN A 112 16.69 16.25 -60.77
CA GLN A 112 15.65 17.12 -60.24
C GLN A 112 14.91 16.47 -59.07
N SER A 113 14.61 17.26 -58.04
CA SER A 113 14.20 16.85 -56.69
C SER A 113 12.93 15.99 -56.56
N GLN A 114 12.25 15.68 -57.67
CA GLN A 114 11.06 14.81 -57.71
C GLN A 114 11.23 13.65 -58.68
N VAL A 115 12.06 13.80 -59.71
CA VAL A 115 12.09 12.91 -60.88
C VAL A 115 12.52 11.48 -60.52
N PRO A 116 13.56 11.24 -59.71
CA PRO A 116 13.96 9.89 -59.31
C PRO A 116 12.81 9.10 -58.68
N GLY A 117 11.97 9.76 -57.89
CA GLY A 117 10.86 9.10 -57.20
C GLY A 117 9.60 8.90 -58.04
N PHE A 118 9.56 9.33 -59.30
CA PHE A 118 8.43 9.04 -60.17
C PHE A 118 8.40 7.57 -60.62
N PRO A 119 7.23 7.01 -60.99
CA PRO A 119 7.16 5.65 -61.53
C PRO A 119 8.08 5.47 -62.73
N THR A 120 8.70 4.30 -62.88
CA THR A 120 9.62 4.00 -64.00
C THR A 120 8.96 4.00 -65.39
N SER A 121 7.62 3.98 -65.43
CA SER A 121 6.83 4.18 -66.64
C SER A 121 6.68 5.67 -67.04
N SER A 122 7.09 6.61 -66.18
CA SER A 122 7.06 8.04 -66.44
C SER A 122 8.15 8.44 -67.44
N THR A 123 7.79 9.25 -68.43
CA THR A 123 8.75 9.81 -69.39
C THR A 123 9.84 10.63 -68.70
N TYR A 124 9.51 11.36 -67.62
CA TYR A 124 10.52 12.12 -66.87
C TYR A 124 11.61 11.22 -66.25
N TRP A 125 11.21 10.06 -65.72
CA TRP A 125 12.12 9.10 -65.11
C TRP A 125 13.01 8.45 -66.18
N GLN A 126 12.40 8.00 -67.29
CA GLN A 126 13.11 7.36 -68.41
C GLN A 126 14.09 8.31 -69.10
N ASP A 127 13.67 9.55 -69.37
CA ASP A 127 14.55 10.54 -70.01
C ASP A 127 15.75 10.88 -69.10
N SER A 128 15.54 10.93 -67.78
CA SER A 128 16.61 11.24 -66.83
C SER A 128 17.58 10.07 -66.63
N LEU A 129 17.09 8.83 -66.64
CA LEU A 129 17.93 7.64 -66.74
C LEU A 129 18.78 7.69 -68.02
N GLY A 130 18.18 7.93 -69.19
CA GLY A 130 18.92 8.00 -70.46
C GLY A 130 19.94 9.14 -70.49
N GLY A 131 19.66 10.27 -69.84
CA GLY A 131 20.62 11.34 -69.63
C GLY A 131 21.80 10.92 -68.75
N ALA A 132 21.52 10.19 -67.66
CA ALA A 132 22.53 9.64 -66.77
C ALA A 132 23.41 8.60 -67.49
N GLU A 133 22.82 7.65 -68.22
CA GLU A 133 23.53 6.66 -69.05
C GLU A 133 24.50 7.34 -70.04
N TYR A 134 24.04 8.41 -70.70
CA TYR A 134 24.90 9.15 -71.61
C TYR A 134 26.10 9.77 -70.88
N ILE A 135 25.87 10.42 -69.74
CA ILE A 135 26.96 11.02 -68.96
C ILE A 135 27.90 9.95 -68.45
N ASP A 136 27.38 8.87 -67.85
CA ASP A 136 28.17 7.78 -67.30
C ASP A 136 29.09 7.14 -68.34
N SER A 137 28.60 6.89 -69.56
CA SER A 137 29.42 6.39 -70.66
C SER A 137 30.61 7.31 -71.03
N ARG A 138 30.47 8.63 -70.78
CA ARG A 138 31.54 9.61 -71.00
C ARG A 138 32.56 9.57 -69.87
N VAL A 139 32.09 9.37 -68.64
CA VAL A 139 32.93 9.22 -67.44
C VAL A 139 33.74 7.94 -67.54
N GLU A 140 33.11 6.81 -67.86
CA GLU A 140 33.74 5.53 -68.11
C GLU A 140 34.82 5.63 -69.20
N ALA A 141 34.52 6.29 -70.33
CA ALA A 141 35.47 6.48 -71.42
C ALA A 141 36.73 7.29 -71.03
N LYS A 142 36.75 7.91 -69.84
CA LYS A 142 37.89 8.62 -69.26
C LYS A 142 38.50 7.92 -68.04
N GLY A 143 37.95 6.79 -67.63
CA GLY A 143 38.43 6.00 -66.49
C GLY A 143 38.18 6.70 -65.15
N GLY A 144 36.98 7.25 -64.98
CA GLY A 144 36.45 7.74 -63.71
C GLY A 144 35.16 7.03 -63.33
N ASP A 145 34.67 7.33 -62.13
CA ASP A 145 33.48 6.70 -61.56
C ASP A 145 32.34 7.69 -61.36
N THR A 146 31.13 7.15 -61.40
CA THR A 146 29.90 7.94 -61.24
C THR A 146 29.37 7.73 -59.83
N ILE A 147 28.98 8.83 -59.18
CA ILE A 147 28.30 8.81 -57.88
C ILE A 147 26.98 9.53 -58.03
N PHE A 148 25.85 8.90 -57.71
CA PHE A 148 24.60 9.64 -57.58
C PHE A 148 24.52 10.32 -56.22
N LEU A 149 24.16 11.60 -56.20
CA LEU A 149 23.78 12.30 -54.98
C LEU A 149 22.30 12.03 -54.72
N GLN A 150 22.00 11.06 -53.85
CA GLN A 150 20.63 10.75 -53.48
C GLN A 150 20.04 11.91 -52.68
N THR A 151 19.04 12.57 -53.27
CA THR A 151 18.40 13.76 -52.69
C THR A 151 17.38 13.40 -51.61
N TRP A 152 17.04 14.37 -50.77
CA TRP A 152 16.05 14.27 -49.70
C TRP A 152 14.64 14.65 -50.15
N GLY A 153 13.63 14.17 -49.42
CA GLY A 153 12.24 14.59 -49.58
C GLY A 153 11.99 16.03 -49.11
N TYR A 154 10.91 16.65 -49.57
CA TYR A 154 10.48 17.96 -49.07
C TYR A 154 9.95 17.83 -47.64
N ARG A 155 10.16 18.84 -46.79
CA ARG A 155 9.84 18.77 -45.35
C ARG A 155 8.40 18.35 -45.04
N PHE A 156 7.45 18.73 -45.91
CA PHE A 156 6.02 18.42 -45.77
C PHE A 156 5.47 17.58 -46.95
N GLY A 157 6.33 16.92 -47.72
CA GLY A 157 5.94 16.34 -49.02
C GLY A 157 5.75 17.40 -50.11
N ASP A 158 5.17 17.00 -51.25
CA ASP A 158 4.93 17.90 -52.38
C ASP A 158 3.45 18.12 -52.63
N GLU A 159 2.97 19.30 -52.20
CA GLU A 159 1.59 19.73 -52.38
C GLU A 159 1.09 19.67 -53.83
N ASN A 160 1.99 19.80 -54.82
CA ASN A 160 1.60 19.74 -56.23
C ASN A 160 1.50 18.31 -56.76
N ASN A 161 2.03 17.32 -56.03
CA ASN A 161 2.04 15.90 -56.38
C ASN A 161 1.65 15.03 -55.18
N GLN A 162 0.66 15.44 -54.39
CA GLN A 162 0.22 14.72 -53.19
C GLN A 162 -0.14 13.25 -53.45
N TRP A 163 -0.57 12.90 -54.67
CA TRP A 163 -0.84 11.51 -55.06
C TRP A 163 0.39 10.60 -54.97
N ARG A 164 1.59 11.16 -55.08
CA ARG A 164 2.87 10.46 -55.02
C ARG A 164 3.66 10.83 -53.77
N TYR A 165 3.57 12.09 -53.34
CA TYR A 165 4.39 12.67 -52.28
C TYR A 165 3.50 13.36 -51.22
N PRO A 166 2.62 12.60 -50.53
CA PRO A 166 1.69 13.17 -49.55
C PRO A 166 2.41 13.73 -48.31
N ASP A 167 3.58 13.20 -47.98
CA ASP A 167 4.37 13.56 -46.81
C ASP A 167 5.88 13.36 -47.07
N TYR A 168 6.72 13.75 -46.08
CA TYR A 168 8.17 13.58 -46.17
C TYR A 168 8.59 12.10 -46.28
N PRO A 169 8.17 11.17 -45.38
CA PRO A 169 8.61 9.78 -45.44
C PRO A 169 8.32 9.10 -46.78
N THR A 170 7.12 9.31 -47.34
CA THR A 170 6.72 8.74 -48.64
C THR A 170 7.56 9.31 -49.78
N MET A 171 7.76 10.63 -49.80
CA MET A 171 8.59 11.26 -50.83
C MET A 171 10.05 10.82 -50.74
N HIS A 172 10.60 10.78 -49.54
CA HIS A 172 11.97 10.34 -49.32
C HIS A 172 12.18 8.88 -49.73
N GLY A 173 11.28 7.97 -49.33
CA GLY A 173 11.34 6.55 -49.72
C GLY A 173 11.31 6.38 -51.25
N HIS A 174 10.41 7.08 -51.95
CA HIS A 174 10.38 7.04 -53.42
C HIS A 174 11.66 7.59 -54.06
N LEU A 175 12.24 8.68 -53.54
CA LEU A 175 13.51 9.21 -54.05
C LEU A 175 14.65 8.21 -53.83
N ARG A 176 14.73 7.59 -52.65
CA ARG A 176 15.71 6.53 -52.34
C ARG A 176 15.63 5.39 -53.35
N ASP A 177 14.45 4.80 -53.52
CA ASP A 177 14.22 3.69 -54.45
C ASP A 177 14.56 4.10 -55.90
N GLY A 178 14.21 5.33 -56.28
CA GLY A 178 14.51 5.88 -57.60
C GLY A 178 16.00 5.97 -57.92
N TYR A 179 16.80 6.47 -56.97
CA TYR A 179 18.26 6.55 -57.13
C TYR A 179 18.92 5.17 -57.11
N LEU A 180 18.43 4.22 -56.28
CA LEU A 180 18.87 2.83 -56.32
C LEU A 180 18.68 2.24 -57.71
N MET A 181 17.48 2.41 -58.29
CA MET A 181 17.20 1.93 -59.64
C MET A 181 18.09 2.60 -60.70
N TYR A 182 18.45 3.88 -60.54
CA TYR A 182 19.42 4.53 -61.43
C TYR A 182 20.80 3.89 -61.33
N ALA A 183 21.33 3.68 -60.13
CA ALA A 183 22.61 3.00 -59.96
C ALA A 183 22.56 1.57 -60.52
N GLU A 184 21.54 0.79 -60.18
CA GLU A 184 21.37 -0.59 -60.69
C GLU A 184 21.36 -0.69 -62.22
N ASN A 185 20.75 0.28 -62.92
CA ASN A 185 20.70 0.26 -64.39
C ASN A 185 22.05 0.62 -65.04
N LEU A 186 22.89 1.41 -64.38
CA LEU A 186 24.18 1.85 -64.92
C LEU A 186 25.35 0.98 -64.44
N SER A 187 25.23 0.36 -63.26
CA SER A 187 26.24 -0.51 -62.69
C SER A 187 26.47 -1.74 -63.58
N THR A 188 27.74 -2.11 -63.70
CA THR A 188 28.17 -3.38 -64.30
C THR A 188 28.97 -4.18 -63.30
N SER A 189 29.16 -5.47 -63.53
CA SER A 189 29.97 -6.32 -62.64
C SER A 189 31.44 -5.90 -62.52
N GLN A 190 31.93 -5.02 -63.39
CA GLN A 190 33.31 -4.53 -63.41
C GLN A 190 33.42 -3.05 -63.04
N ARG A 191 32.30 -2.33 -63.00
CA ARG A 191 32.25 -0.91 -62.68
C ARG A 191 30.91 -0.61 -62.00
N PRO A 192 30.85 -0.67 -60.67
CA PRO A 192 29.69 -0.21 -59.92
C PRO A 192 29.53 1.30 -60.07
N VAL A 193 28.28 1.77 -60.06
CA VAL A 193 27.91 3.18 -59.89
C VAL A 193 27.49 3.35 -58.44
N PHE A 194 28.14 4.29 -57.76
CA PHE A 194 27.98 4.47 -56.32
C PHE A 194 26.89 5.49 -56.00
N ILE A 195 26.49 5.56 -54.73
CA ILE A 195 25.51 6.52 -54.24
C ILE A 195 26.04 7.23 -52.99
N ALA A 196 25.93 8.55 -52.97
CA ALA A 196 26.06 9.38 -51.77
C ALA A 196 24.67 9.56 -51.13
N PRO A 197 24.36 8.86 -50.02
CA PRO A 197 23.01 8.75 -49.44
C PRO A 197 22.63 9.98 -48.60
N VAL A 198 22.61 11.17 -49.21
CA VAL A 198 22.35 12.42 -48.48
C VAL A 198 20.93 12.47 -47.93
N GLY A 199 19.95 11.96 -48.67
CA GLY A 199 18.57 11.81 -48.22
C GLY A 199 18.46 10.92 -46.98
N GLU A 200 19.20 9.81 -46.91
CA GLU A 200 19.20 8.95 -45.72
C GLU A 200 19.73 9.69 -44.49
N ALA A 201 20.73 10.56 -44.66
CA ALA A 201 21.21 11.40 -43.56
C ALA A 201 20.17 12.44 -43.10
N PHE A 202 19.31 12.92 -44.01
CA PHE A 202 18.14 13.74 -43.64
C PHE A 202 17.10 12.90 -42.88
N ALA A 203 16.86 11.65 -43.31
CA ALA A 203 15.92 10.74 -42.65
C ALA A 203 16.40 10.30 -41.27
N PHE A 204 17.70 10.05 -41.09
CA PHE A 204 18.28 9.77 -39.78
C PHE A 204 17.99 10.90 -38.77
N ILE A 205 18.10 12.16 -39.19
CA ILE A 205 17.76 13.32 -38.36
C ILE A 205 16.24 13.50 -38.20
N TYR A 206 15.45 13.03 -39.16
CA TYR A 206 13.99 13.00 -39.07
C TYR A 206 13.50 11.98 -38.04
N ASP A 207 14.10 10.80 -37.98
CA ASP A 207 13.64 9.72 -37.09
C ASP A 207 14.02 9.95 -35.62
N ASP A 208 14.95 10.86 -35.34
CA ASP A 208 15.38 11.24 -33.98
C ASP A 208 14.31 11.99 -33.16
N SER A 209 13.16 12.38 -33.76
CA SER A 209 12.07 13.00 -32.99
C SER A 209 10.66 12.75 -33.53
N ALA A 210 9.69 12.57 -32.63
CA ALA A 210 8.30 12.26 -32.94
C ALA A 210 7.52 13.38 -33.68
N ASN A 211 8.09 14.60 -33.82
CA ASN A 211 7.50 15.70 -34.58
C ASN A 211 8.58 16.51 -35.32
N SER A 212 9.44 15.81 -36.05
CA SER A 212 10.61 16.39 -36.72
C SER A 212 10.28 17.52 -37.70
N THR A 213 9.09 17.52 -38.30
CA THR A 213 8.68 18.59 -39.22
C THR A 213 8.30 19.91 -38.52
N ALA A 214 8.19 19.96 -37.19
CA ALA A 214 7.89 21.20 -36.47
C ALA A 214 9.01 22.26 -36.59
N ASN A 215 8.66 23.54 -36.49
CA ASN A 215 9.67 24.62 -36.57
C ASN A 215 10.63 24.58 -35.37
N GLY A 216 11.93 24.71 -35.64
CA GLY A 216 12.97 24.80 -34.61
C GLY A 216 13.62 23.45 -34.25
N THR A 217 13.16 22.35 -34.85
CA THR A 217 13.79 21.03 -34.75
C THR A 217 15.12 20.96 -35.52
N PRO A 218 15.99 19.98 -35.19
CA PRO A 218 17.15 19.64 -36.02
C PRO A 218 16.80 19.43 -37.50
N PHE A 219 15.75 18.66 -37.77
CA PHE A 219 15.31 18.32 -39.12
C PHE A 219 14.79 19.55 -39.88
N SER A 220 13.91 20.37 -39.30
CA SER A 220 13.42 21.59 -39.95
C SER A 220 14.54 22.58 -40.27
N ALA A 221 15.60 22.61 -39.46
CA ALA A 221 16.76 23.46 -39.68
C ALA A 221 17.62 23.02 -40.88
N LEU A 222 17.43 21.82 -41.44
CA LEU A 222 18.08 21.38 -42.68
C LEU A 222 17.53 22.08 -43.92
N TYR A 223 16.33 22.67 -43.83
CA TYR A 223 15.63 23.29 -44.95
C TYR A 223 15.73 24.83 -44.93
N ALA A 224 15.75 25.42 -46.12
CA ALA A 224 15.51 26.84 -46.31
C ALA A 224 14.03 27.18 -46.08
N SER A 225 13.69 28.47 -46.16
CA SER A 225 12.33 28.96 -45.88
C SER A 225 11.25 28.47 -46.86
N ASP A 226 11.63 27.78 -47.93
CA ASP A 226 10.70 27.18 -48.89
C ASP A 226 10.45 25.69 -48.66
N ASP A 227 11.00 25.14 -47.57
CA ASP A 227 10.80 23.75 -47.10
C ASP A 227 11.24 22.68 -48.10
N LYS A 228 12.03 23.08 -49.11
CA LYS A 228 12.53 22.23 -50.21
C LYS A 228 14.05 22.34 -50.34
N HIS A 229 14.57 23.54 -50.50
CA HIS A 229 16.00 23.75 -50.69
C HIS A 229 16.78 23.55 -49.39
N PRO A 230 18.07 23.17 -49.47
CA PRO A 230 18.87 22.97 -48.27
C PRO A 230 19.22 24.33 -47.64
N SER A 231 19.14 24.40 -46.32
CA SER A 231 19.77 25.45 -45.53
C SER A 231 21.29 25.27 -45.51
N ILE A 232 22.01 26.17 -44.85
CA ILE A 232 23.45 26.00 -44.61
C ILE A 232 23.78 24.70 -43.87
N GLN A 233 22.87 24.23 -42.98
CA GLN A 233 23.02 22.98 -42.24
C GLN A 233 22.79 21.77 -43.16
N GLY A 234 21.73 21.80 -43.98
CA GLY A 234 21.46 20.76 -44.97
C GLY A 234 22.60 20.63 -46.00
N THR A 235 23.15 21.74 -46.49
CA THR A 235 24.31 21.69 -47.40
C THR A 235 25.57 21.18 -46.70
N TYR A 236 25.80 21.53 -45.43
CA TYR A 236 26.96 21.00 -44.69
C TYR A 236 26.83 19.49 -44.46
N LEU A 237 25.63 19.00 -44.13
CA LEU A 237 25.36 17.57 -44.03
C LEU A 237 25.63 16.84 -45.34
N ALA A 238 25.13 17.37 -46.46
CA ALA A 238 25.41 16.82 -47.80
C ALA A 238 26.92 16.77 -48.10
N ALA A 239 27.67 17.79 -47.70
CA ALA A 239 29.11 17.82 -47.88
C ALA A 239 29.83 16.76 -47.03
N CYS A 240 29.38 16.53 -45.80
CA CYS A 240 29.90 15.46 -44.93
C CYS A 240 29.62 14.10 -45.55
N VAL A 241 28.37 13.82 -45.97
CA VAL A 241 28.02 12.55 -46.62
C VAL A 241 28.88 12.31 -47.85
N ILE A 242 29.03 13.28 -48.75
CA ILE A 242 29.88 13.14 -49.95
C ILE A 242 31.34 12.88 -49.55
N HIS A 243 31.86 13.58 -48.54
CA HIS A 243 33.22 13.35 -48.05
C HIS A 243 33.42 11.92 -47.55
N VAL A 244 32.51 11.45 -46.69
CA VAL A 244 32.57 10.08 -46.20
C VAL A 244 32.43 9.14 -47.39
N THR A 245 31.41 9.28 -48.26
CA THR A 245 31.13 8.54 -49.51
C THR A 245 32.28 8.49 -50.52
N ILE A 246 33.27 9.39 -50.45
CA ILE A 246 34.47 9.29 -51.32
C ILE A 246 35.68 8.69 -50.60
N THR A 247 35.81 8.89 -49.29
CA THR A 247 37.07 8.62 -48.57
C THR A 247 37.03 7.45 -47.59
N GLY A 248 35.84 7.02 -47.16
CA GLY A 248 35.66 6.08 -46.05
C GLY A 248 36.10 6.63 -44.70
N GLN A 249 36.47 7.92 -44.63
CA GLN A 249 36.95 8.56 -43.41
C GLN A 249 35.82 9.30 -42.69
N PRO A 250 35.77 9.25 -41.35
CA PRO A 250 34.75 9.95 -40.58
C PRO A 250 34.88 11.47 -40.71
N SER A 251 33.75 12.16 -40.84
CA SER A 251 33.64 13.61 -40.85
C SER A 251 33.75 14.22 -39.45
N VAL A 252 33.53 13.44 -38.39
CA VAL A 252 33.64 13.93 -37.00
C VAL A 252 35.02 14.50 -36.73
N GLY A 253 35.05 15.76 -36.29
CA GLY A 253 36.29 16.48 -35.97
C GLY A 253 36.84 17.33 -37.12
N LEU A 254 36.29 17.22 -38.33
CA LEU A 254 36.62 18.12 -39.43
C LEU A 254 36.03 19.52 -39.21
N PRO A 255 36.63 20.57 -39.80
CA PRO A 255 36.14 21.93 -39.65
C PRO A 255 34.72 22.10 -40.22
N SER A 256 33.91 22.90 -39.51
CA SER A 256 32.58 23.28 -39.98
C SER A 256 32.59 24.56 -40.81
N THR A 257 31.44 24.87 -41.41
CA THR A 257 31.18 26.17 -42.01
C THR A 257 30.68 27.19 -40.99
N GLY A 258 30.93 28.47 -41.25
CA GLY A 258 30.28 29.56 -40.50
C GLY A 258 28.75 29.45 -40.57
N GLY A 259 28.08 29.79 -39.45
CA GLY A 259 26.61 29.76 -39.33
C GLY A 259 26.03 28.51 -38.65
N ILE A 260 26.88 27.57 -38.23
CA ILE A 260 26.48 26.35 -37.49
C ILE A 260 27.23 26.35 -36.14
N ASN A 261 26.54 26.04 -35.05
CA ASN A 261 27.17 25.93 -33.73
C ASN A 261 27.81 24.55 -33.54
N ALA A 262 28.73 24.41 -32.58
CA ALA A 262 29.52 23.19 -32.42
C ALA A 262 28.69 21.92 -32.15
N SER A 263 27.63 22.02 -31.35
CA SER A 263 26.77 20.85 -31.07
C SER A 263 25.99 20.41 -32.32
N ARG A 264 25.49 21.36 -33.11
CA ARG A 264 24.85 21.06 -34.37
C ARG A 264 25.84 20.51 -35.40
N THR A 265 27.05 21.06 -35.48
CA THR A 265 28.12 20.52 -36.34
C THR A 265 28.36 19.05 -36.03
N LEU A 266 28.54 18.71 -34.75
CA LEU A 266 28.79 17.34 -34.33
C LEU A 266 27.64 16.41 -34.71
N LEU A 267 26.39 16.82 -34.48
CA LEU A 267 25.22 16.03 -34.88
C LEU A 267 25.21 15.74 -36.39
N LEU A 268 25.48 16.75 -37.22
CA LEU A 268 25.47 16.58 -38.68
C LEU A 268 26.61 15.66 -39.15
N GLN A 269 27.79 15.77 -38.53
CA GLN A 269 28.92 14.87 -38.81
C GLN A 269 28.58 13.43 -38.40
N GLN A 270 28.05 13.23 -37.19
CA GLN A 270 27.64 11.91 -36.71
C GLN A 270 26.54 11.28 -37.56
N ALA A 271 25.57 12.07 -38.03
CA ALA A 271 24.53 11.57 -38.93
C ALA A 271 25.11 11.10 -40.27
N ALA A 272 26.04 11.86 -40.86
CA ALA A 272 26.73 11.47 -42.10
C ALA A 272 27.58 10.20 -41.90
N ASP A 273 28.39 10.18 -40.83
CA ASP A 273 29.28 9.07 -40.51
C ASP A 273 28.48 7.79 -40.20
N HIS A 274 27.37 7.90 -39.47
CA HIS A 274 26.49 6.77 -39.19
C HIS A 274 25.90 6.18 -40.47
N VAL A 275 25.32 7.03 -41.32
CA VAL A 275 24.64 6.55 -42.54
C VAL A 275 25.60 5.88 -43.53
N VAL A 276 26.86 6.31 -43.60
CA VAL A 276 27.82 5.76 -44.56
C VAL A 276 28.68 4.64 -43.95
N LEU A 277 29.09 4.74 -42.68
CA LEU A 277 30.04 3.79 -42.06
C LEU A 277 29.34 2.69 -41.22
N ASN A 278 28.15 2.95 -40.68
CA ASN A 278 27.45 1.99 -39.82
C ASN A 278 26.45 1.18 -40.66
N ARG A 279 26.88 0.00 -41.09
CA ARG A 279 26.26 -0.82 -42.14
C ARG A 279 24.83 -1.28 -41.82
N THR A 280 23.84 -0.56 -42.38
CA THR A 280 22.49 -1.08 -42.63
C THR A 280 22.21 -1.03 -44.14
N ALA A 281 22.69 -2.06 -44.84
CA ALA A 281 22.41 -2.51 -46.21
C ALA A 281 21.62 -1.57 -47.14
N TYR A 282 22.25 -1.02 -48.21
CA TYR A 282 21.67 -0.72 -49.55
C TYR A 282 22.70 -0.16 -50.58
N TRP A 283 23.87 0.32 -50.14
CA TRP A 283 24.79 1.11 -50.98
C TRP A 283 26.18 0.49 -51.05
N ASP A 284 26.75 0.46 -52.25
CA ASP A 284 28.17 0.19 -52.50
C ASP A 284 28.96 1.50 -52.44
N PHE A 285 30.19 1.47 -51.90
CA PHE A 285 31.08 2.64 -51.81
C PHE A 285 32.43 2.44 -52.50
N PRO A 286 33.09 3.51 -52.99
CA PRO A 286 34.33 3.40 -53.77
C PRO A 286 35.50 2.68 -53.08
N TRP A 287 35.70 2.88 -51.77
CA TRP A 287 36.79 2.21 -51.01
C TRP A 287 36.50 0.74 -50.71
N GLU A 288 35.33 0.22 -51.09
CA GLU A 288 34.99 -1.20 -50.93
C GLU A 288 35.41 -2.04 -52.15
N PHE A 289 35.79 -1.39 -53.25
CA PHE A 289 36.11 -2.04 -54.54
C PHE A 289 37.56 -1.87 -54.99
N ASP A 290 38.39 -1.21 -54.18
CA ASP A 290 39.83 -1.15 -54.39
C ASP A 290 40.54 -2.16 -53.46
N MET A 291 41.22 -3.13 -54.08
CA MET A 291 42.48 -3.81 -53.69
C MET A 291 42.46 -5.35 -53.83
N ASP A 292 43.50 -5.88 -54.47
CA ASP A 292 43.84 -7.30 -54.54
C ASP A 292 44.16 -7.82 -53.13
N ASP A 293 43.17 -8.39 -52.41
CA ASP A 293 43.30 -8.79 -50.99
C ASP A 293 42.88 -10.26 -50.72
N VAL A 294 43.27 -10.77 -49.55
CA VAL A 294 42.75 -11.95 -48.88
C VAL A 294 41.33 -11.68 -48.37
N THR A 295 40.32 -12.28 -49.00
CA THR A 295 38.91 -12.05 -48.62
C THR A 295 38.23 -13.33 -48.16
N PHE A 296 37.19 -13.20 -47.34
CA PHE A 296 36.26 -14.28 -47.04
C PHE A 296 35.51 -14.73 -48.31
N GLY A 297 35.21 -16.02 -48.38
CA GLY A 297 34.37 -16.60 -49.45
C GLY A 297 32.89 -16.62 -49.11
N VAL A 298 32.49 -15.98 -48.00
CA VAL A 298 31.14 -15.93 -47.46
C VAL A 298 30.65 -14.48 -47.36
N GLU A 299 29.36 -14.27 -47.57
CA GLU A 299 28.73 -12.95 -47.44
C GLU A 299 28.15 -12.78 -46.03
N SER A 300 28.29 -11.57 -45.48
CA SER A 300 27.71 -11.18 -44.19
C SER A 300 26.18 -11.22 -44.21
N GLY A 301 25.55 -11.31 -43.02
CA GLY A 301 24.10 -11.25 -42.84
C GLY A 301 23.42 -12.61 -42.61
N SER A 302 24.20 -13.68 -42.41
CA SER A 302 23.64 -14.99 -42.04
C SER A 302 23.04 -14.97 -40.63
N ILE A 303 21.92 -15.67 -40.43
CA ILE A 303 21.31 -15.86 -39.10
C ILE A 303 21.20 -17.36 -38.80
N PHE A 304 21.80 -17.81 -37.70
CA PHE A 304 21.75 -19.20 -37.23
C PHE A 304 20.92 -19.31 -35.96
N ASN A 305 20.19 -20.43 -35.77
CA ASN A 305 19.45 -20.67 -34.53
C ASN A 305 20.31 -21.51 -33.58
N ILE A 306 20.28 -21.19 -32.29
CA ILE A 306 20.97 -21.95 -31.25
C ILE A 306 20.12 -22.02 -29.98
N ASP A 307 20.00 -23.22 -29.42
CA ASP A 307 19.27 -23.43 -28.18
C ASP A 307 20.11 -23.01 -26.97
N PRO A 308 19.46 -22.60 -25.86
CA PRO A 308 20.15 -22.25 -24.62
C PRO A 308 21.13 -23.33 -24.14
N GLY A 309 22.37 -22.95 -23.82
CA GLY A 309 23.43 -23.87 -23.40
C GLY A 309 23.96 -24.81 -24.48
N ALA A 310 23.50 -24.70 -25.73
CA ALA A 310 24.00 -25.53 -26.83
C ALA A 310 25.31 -24.97 -27.40
N THR A 311 26.07 -25.85 -28.06
CA THR A 311 27.28 -25.49 -28.80
C THR A 311 27.10 -25.75 -30.29
N ILE A 312 27.46 -24.79 -31.13
CA ILE A 312 27.48 -24.91 -32.59
C ILE A 312 28.90 -24.73 -33.13
N GLY A 313 29.24 -25.48 -34.17
CA GLY A 313 30.49 -25.30 -34.92
C GLY A 313 30.26 -24.45 -36.17
N ILE A 314 31.09 -23.42 -36.35
CA ILE A 314 31.08 -22.54 -37.53
C ILE A 314 32.35 -22.80 -38.35
N GLY A 315 32.17 -23.02 -39.65
CA GLY A 315 33.24 -23.18 -40.62
C GLY A 315 33.14 -22.08 -41.68
N VAL A 316 34.21 -21.32 -41.86
CA VAL A 316 34.29 -20.20 -42.80
C VAL A 316 35.52 -20.39 -43.68
N ASN A 317 35.42 -19.99 -44.94
CA ASN A 317 36.54 -20.03 -45.87
C ASN A 317 37.03 -18.62 -46.22
N PHE A 318 38.31 -18.52 -46.54
CA PHE A 318 38.92 -17.30 -47.09
C PHE A 318 39.87 -17.68 -48.22
N THR A 319 40.14 -16.77 -49.14
CA THR A 319 41.00 -17.01 -50.30
C THR A 319 41.88 -15.79 -50.55
N ASN A 320 43.19 -16.02 -50.66
CA ASN A 320 44.13 -15.01 -51.11
C ASN A 320 44.05 -14.85 -52.63
N ARG A 321 43.70 -13.65 -53.11
CA ARG A 321 43.64 -13.32 -54.55
C ARG A 321 44.89 -12.58 -55.05
N GLU A 322 45.88 -12.38 -54.19
CA GLU A 322 47.18 -11.87 -54.60
C GLU A 322 47.97 -12.90 -55.42
N GLU A 323 48.90 -12.43 -56.26
CA GLU A 323 49.82 -13.28 -57.03
C GLU A 323 50.93 -13.94 -56.17
N MET A 324 51.00 -13.64 -54.87
CA MET A 324 52.02 -14.14 -53.94
C MET A 324 51.40 -14.76 -52.69
N ASP A 325 52.07 -15.77 -52.13
CA ASP A 325 51.69 -16.34 -50.84
C ASP A 325 51.88 -15.32 -49.71
N THR A 326 50.91 -15.25 -48.81
CA THR A 326 50.93 -14.36 -47.64
C THR A 326 50.44 -15.10 -46.38
N THR A 327 50.29 -14.38 -45.28
CA THR A 327 49.64 -14.85 -44.04
C THR A 327 48.49 -13.93 -43.70
N ALA A 328 47.45 -14.50 -43.09
CA ALA A 328 46.26 -13.76 -42.68
C ALA A 328 46.06 -13.93 -41.17
N LEU A 329 45.99 -12.82 -40.44
CA LEU A 329 45.58 -12.81 -39.05
C LEU A 329 44.05 -12.84 -39.00
N VAL A 330 43.48 -13.85 -38.33
CA VAL A 330 42.04 -13.97 -38.15
C VAL A 330 41.71 -13.94 -36.67
N ASP A 331 40.81 -13.07 -36.24
CA ASP A 331 40.19 -13.09 -34.92
C ASP A 331 38.66 -13.14 -35.00
N VAL A 332 38.05 -13.61 -33.93
CA VAL A 332 36.60 -13.73 -33.80
C VAL A 332 36.16 -12.97 -32.57
N SER A 333 35.20 -12.08 -32.77
CA SER A 333 34.52 -11.35 -31.71
C SER A 333 33.05 -11.71 -31.64
N GLY A 334 32.48 -11.57 -30.45
CA GLY A 334 31.08 -11.86 -30.17
C GLY A 334 30.58 -11.11 -28.94
N PRO A 335 29.31 -11.29 -28.58
CA PRO A 335 28.71 -10.62 -27.44
C PRO A 335 29.28 -11.14 -26.12
N VAL A 336 29.14 -10.33 -25.07
CA VAL A 336 29.49 -10.73 -23.69
C VAL A 336 28.66 -11.95 -23.28
N ASP A 337 29.26 -12.84 -22.47
CA ASP A 337 28.69 -14.09 -21.93
C ASP A 337 28.51 -15.25 -22.94
N TRP A 338 28.92 -15.06 -24.20
CA TRP A 338 29.06 -16.15 -25.17
C TRP A 338 30.48 -16.70 -25.14
N THR A 339 30.62 -18.03 -25.21
CA THR A 339 31.95 -18.66 -25.16
C THR A 339 32.40 -19.04 -26.56
N LEU A 340 33.53 -18.49 -26.99
CA LEU A 340 34.20 -18.84 -28.24
C LEU A 340 35.33 -19.84 -27.98
N SER A 341 35.45 -20.85 -28.83
CA SER A 341 36.56 -21.80 -28.76
C SER A 341 36.98 -22.31 -30.13
N TRP A 342 38.25 -22.66 -30.29
CA TRP A 342 38.78 -23.31 -31.47
C TRP A 342 39.98 -24.19 -31.11
N SER A 343 40.55 -24.88 -32.08
CA SER A 343 41.68 -25.80 -31.85
C SER A 343 43.08 -25.16 -31.93
N ASN A 344 43.15 -23.84 -32.17
CA ASN A 344 44.42 -23.13 -32.28
C ASN A 344 45.09 -22.87 -30.91
N PRO A 345 46.38 -22.49 -30.88
CA PRO A 345 47.10 -22.20 -29.64
C PRO A 345 46.66 -20.94 -28.90
N THR A 346 46.08 -19.97 -29.61
CA THR A 346 45.52 -18.72 -29.08
C THR A 346 44.01 -18.89 -28.84
N THR A 347 43.33 -17.91 -28.24
CA THR A 347 41.86 -17.90 -28.21
C THR A 347 41.31 -17.16 -29.44
N PRO A 348 40.07 -17.44 -29.88
CA PRO A 348 39.47 -16.76 -31.04
C PRO A 348 39.55 -15.24 -30.98
N GLU A 349 39.37 -14.66 -29.79
CA GLU A 349 39.37 -13.20 -29.56
C GLU A 349 40.78 -12.57 -29.60
N VAL A 350 41.82 -13.38 -29.38
CA VAL A 350 43.22 -12.93 -29.52
C VAL A 350 43.69 -13.05 -30.97
N GLY A 351 43.04 -13.91 -31.75
CA GLY A 351 43.35 -14.18 -33.14
C GLY A 351 44.45 -15.21 -33.35
N HIS A 352 44.53 -15.75 -34.57
CA HIS A 352 45.52 -16.71 -35.03
C HIS A 352 45.95 -16.38 -36.46
N SER A 353 47.25 -16.50 -36.74
CA SER A 353 47.78 -16.29 -38.09
C SER A 353 47.71 -17.62 -38.88
N TYR A 354 47.09 -17.56 -40.06
CA TYR A 354 46.93 -18.68 -40.98
C TYR A 354 47.78 -18.44 -42.23
N ASP A 355 48.34 -19.52 -42.79
CA ASP A 355 48.96 -19.47 -44.12
C ASP A 355 47.88 -19.18 -45.17
N ALA A 356 48.14 -18.22 -46.08
CA ALA A 356 47.22 -17.81 -47.14
C ALA A 356 47.91 -17.92 -48.52
N PRO A 357 48.01 -19.14 -49.10
CA PRO A 357 48.64 -19.34 -50.40
C PRO A 357 47.85 -18.69 -51.54
N SER A 358 48.56 -18.19 -52.55
CA SER A 358 47.96 -17.54 -53.73
C SER A 358 46.96 -18.46 -54.44
N ASP A 359 45.77 -17.94 -54.73
CA ASP A 359 44.66 -18.62 -55.41
C ASP A 359 44.19 -19.93 -54.72
N GLU A 360 44.53 -20.16 -53.45
CA GLU A 360 44.11 -21.35 -52.68
C GLU A 360 43.14 -21.01 -51.55
N THR A 361 41.99 -21.66 -51.54
CA THR A 361 40.98 -21.50 -50.49
C THR A 361 41.40 -22.20 -49.19
N GLN A 362 41.44 -21.44 -48.10
CA GLN A 362 41.68 -21.92 -46.76
C GLN A 362 40.38 -22.02 -45.96
N TRP A 363 40.39 -22.84 -44.91
CA TRP A 363 39.23 -23.06 -44.04
C TRP A 363 39.60 -22.79 -42.58
N LEU A 364 38.76 -22.01 -41.92
CA LEU A 364 38.82 -21.77 -40.50
C LEU A 364 37.59 -22.43 -39.83
N GLN A 365 37.78 -22.93 -38.62
CA GLN A 365 36.70 -23.54 -37.84
C GLN A 365 36.80 -23.15 -36.38
N PHE A 366 35.67 -22.73 -35.81
CA PHE A 366 35.52 -22.39 -34.41
C PHE A 366 34.15 -22.84 -33.90
N SER A 367 33.94 -22.76 -32.60
CA SER A 367 32.73 -23.15 -31.92
C SER A 367 32.22 -22.00 -31.06
N ILE A 368 30.91 -21.85 -31.05
CA ILE A 368 30.17 -20.89 -30.25
C ILE A 368 29.28 -21.68 -29.29
N GLU A 369 29.42 -21.42 -28.00
CA GLU A 369 28.52 -21.93 -26.96
C GLU A 369 27.62 -20.81 -26.46
N ALA A 370 26.31 -21.05 -26.54
CA ALA A 370 25.29 -20.15 -26.05
C ALA A 370 25.25 -20.15 -24.52
N PRO A 371 25.10 -19.00 -23.84
CA PRO A 371 24.88 -18.98 -22.40
C PRO A 371 23.61 -19.76 -22.04
N ILE A 372 23.50 -20.18 -20.78
CA ILE A 372 22.23 -20.67 -20.22
C ILE A 372 21.31 -19.50 -19.90
N VAL A 373 20.00 -19.71 -19.91
CA VAL A 373 19.05 -18.69 -19.48
C VAL A 373 19.17 -18.47 -17.99
N ASP A 374 19.45 -17.23 -17.58
CA ASP A 374 19.45 -16.78 -16.20
C ASP A 374 18.68 -15.47 -16.08
N GLY A 375 17.79 -15.39 -15.09
CA GLY A 375 16.90 -14.23 -14.90
C GLY A 375 16.03 -13.88 -16.11
N GLY A 376 15.74 -14.84 -16.99
CA GLY A 376 14.99 -14.62 -18.23
C GLY A 376 15.79 -14.12 -19.43
N PHE A 377 17.12 -14.02 -19.31
CA PHE A 377 18.02 -13.59 -20.39
C PHE A 377 19.01 -14.69 -20.78
N PRO A 378 19.44 -14.75 -22.06
CA PRO A 378 18.97 -13.94 -23.19
C PRO A 378 17.53 -14.25 -23.62
N LEU A 379 16.82 -13.23 -24.12
CA LEU A 379 15.43 -13.33 -24.57
C LEU A 379 15.31 -14.26 -25.78
N ALA A 380 14.22 -15.02 -25.88
CA ALA A 380 14.02 -15.84 -27.07
C ALA A 380 13.85 -14.99 -28.33
N GLY A 381 14.47 -15.43 -29.42
CA GLY A 381 14.43 -14.72 -30.70
C GLY A 381 15.35 -13.50 -30.78
N SER A 382 16.07 -13.13 -29.71
CA SER A 382 17.08 -12.07 -29.78
C SER A 382 18.20 -12.46 -30.74
N LEU A 383 18.70 -11.46 -31.47
CA LEU A 383 19.84 -11.60 -32.36
C LEU A 383 21.11 -11.17 -31.64
N HIS A 384 22.14 -12.01 -31.74
CA HIS A 384 23.44 -11.84 -31.11
C HIS A 384 24.51 -11.83 -32.18
N ASP A 385 25.17 -10.69 -32.38
CA ASP A 385 26.08 -10.49 -33.50
C ASP A 385 27.49 -11.01 -33.20
N PHE A 386 28.05 -11.69 -34.18
CA PHE A 386 29.42 -12.18 -34.21
C PHE A 386 30.13 -11.61 -35.43
N SER A 387 31.41 -11.31 -35.28
CA SER A 387 32.25 -10.81 -36.35
C SER A 387 33.52 -11.61 -36.40
N VAL A 388 33.82 -12.17 -37.57
CA VAL A 388 35.13 -12.72 -37.88
C VAL A 388 35.89 -11.64 -38.66
N HIS A 389 36.99 -11.16 -38.08
CA HIS A 389 37.87 -10.17 -38.70
C HIS A 389 39.08 -10.88 -39.29
N LEU A 390 39.45 -10.49 -40.50
CA LEU A 390 40.63 -10.98 -41.20
C LEU A 390 41.48 -9.78 -41.62
N VAL A 391 42.80 -9.90 -41.44
CA VAL A 391 43.80 -8.93 -41.88
C VAL A 391 44.90 -9.63 -42.67
N GLY A 392 45.14 -9.21 -43.91
CA GLY A 392 46.26 -9.65 -44.73
C GLY A 392 47.58 -9.02 -44.27
N ASP A 393 48.65 -9.82 -44.11
CA ASP A 393 49.95 -9.30 -43.65
C ASP A 393 50.75 -8.56 -44.74
N SER A 394 50.43 -8.76 -46.02
CA SER A 394 51.15 -8.25 -47.19
C SER A 394 50.87 -6.78 -47.50
N ASP A 395 49.59 -6.41 -47.47
CA ASP A 395 49.09 -5.09 -47.82
C ASP A 395 48.34 -4.41 -46.65
N GLY A 396 48.03 -5.15 -45.59
CA GLY A 396 47.28 -4.67 -44.43
C GLY A 396 45.78 -4.52 -44.71
N ALA A 397 45.27 -5.14 -45.77
CA ALA A 397 43.88 -5.06 -46.11
C ALA A 397 43.04 -5.99 -45.21
N GLU A 398 41.78 -5.58 -45.00
CA GLU A 398 40.94 -6.11 -43.93
C GLU A 398 39.57 -6.50 -44.50
N ASP A 399 39.07 -7.66 -44.07
CA ASP A 399 37.74 -8.16 -44.43
C ASP A 399 36.99 -8.68 -43.19
N TRP A 400 35.66 -8.66 -43.26
CA TRP A 400 34.78 -9.05 -42.15
C TRP A 400 33.66 -9.98 -42.61
N TYR A 401 33.50 -11.09 -41.90
CA TYR A 401 32.29 -11.91 -41.95
C TYR A 401 31.44 -11.71 -40.70
N ASN A 402 30.32 -10.99 -40.86
CA ASN A 402 29.38 -10.70 -39.80
C ASN A 402 28.13 -11.59 -39.93
N PHE A 403 27.75 -12.24 -38.84
CA PHE A 403 26.54 -13.07 -38.75
C PHE A 403 25.92 -12.96 -37.37
N SER A 404 24.65 -13.34 -37.25
CA SER A 404 23.93 -13.28 -35.98
C SER A 404 23.46 -14.67 -35.54
N MET A 405 23.43 -14.90 -34.23
CA MET A 405 22.78 -16.04 -33.60
C MET A 405 21.42 -15.62 -33.08
N ARG A 406 20.36 -16.28 -33.53
CA ARG A 406 19.02 -16.20 -32.97
C ARG A 406 18.90 -17.16 -31.80
N TYR A 407 18.65 -16.60 -30.61
CA TYR A 407 18.59 -17.37 -29.38
C TYR A 407 17.28 -18.16 -29.27
N GLY A 408 17.36 -19.43 -28.84
CA GLY A 408 16.22 -20.34 -28.72
C GLY A 408 15.29 -20.04 -27.54
N ILE A 409 14.19 -20.78 -27.48
CA ILE A 409 13.17 -20.66 -26.43
C ILE A 409 13.48 -21.62 -25.28
N LEU A 410 13.43 -21.12 -24.05
CA LEU A 410 13.33 -21.91 -22.82
C LEU A 410 12.07 -21.50 -22.08
N ASN A 411 11.19 -22.46 -21.82
CA ASN A 411 10.06 -22.29 -20.91
C ASN A 411 10.41 -22.90 -19.56
N GLY A 412 10.09 -22.20 -18.47
CA GLY A 412 10.26 -22.72 -17.14
C GLY A 412 9.54 -21.86 -16.11
N ILE A 413 9.15 -22.50 -15.02
CA ILE A 413 8.52 -21.87 -13.87
C ILE A 413 9.29 -22.26 -12.61
N GLU A 414 9.27 -21.39 -11.61
CA GLU A 414 9.88 -21.64 -10.31
C GLU A 414 8.92 -21.16 -9.21
N LEU A 415 8.71 -21.98 -8.20
CA LEU A 415 8.08 -21.53 -6.96
C LEU A 415 9.13 -20.82 -6.09
N VAL A 416 8.98 -19.51 -5.91
CA VAL A 416 9.91 -18.71 -5.10
C VAL A 416 9.60 -18.87 -3.62
N GLU A 417 8.33 -18.76 -3.25
CA GLU A 417 7.86 -18.83 -1.88
C GLU A 417 6.41 -19.31 -1.86
N GLY A 418 6.05 -20.19 -0.94
CA GLY A 418 4.71 -20.78 -0.86
C GLY A 418 4.75 -22.19 -0.30
N GLY A 419 3.68 -22.58 0.39
CA GLY A 419 3.59 -23.86 1.08
C GLY A 419 4.04 -23.82 2.55
N GLY A 420 4.02 -24.98 3.20
CA GLY A 420 4.40 -25.12 4.60
C GLY A 420 3.20 -25.17 5.55
N ASN A 421 3.30 -24.53 6.71
CA ASN A 421 2.30 -24.64 7.78
C ASN A 421 1.76 -23.25 8.17
N ALA A 422 0.45 -23.11 8.20
CA ALA A 422 -0.24 -21.93 8.71
C ALA A 422 -1.12 -22.31 9.92
N SER A 423 -1.31 -21.37 10.84
CA SER A 423 -2.25 -21.51 11.95
C SER A 423 -3.46 -20.62 11.74
N ILE A 424 -4.64 -21.12 12.09
CA ILE A 424 -5.90 -20.40 11.98
C ILE A 424 -6.73 -20.59 13.25
N GLU A 425 -7.53 -19.59 13.62
CA GLU A 425 -8.52 -19.72 14.69
C GLU A 425 -9.76 -20.50 14.21
N PRO A 426 -10.48 -21.22 15.09
CA PRO A 426 -11.72 -21.90 14.71
C PRO A 426 -12.76 -20.97 14.07
N GLY A 427 -13.31 -21.35 12.93
CA GLY A 427 -14.24 -20.48 12.17
C GLY A 427 -13.58 -19.23 11.57
N GLY A 428 -12.27 -19.08 11.72
CA GLY A 428 -11.50 -17.97 11.19
C GLY A 428 -11.14 -18.14 9.72
N ILE A 429 -10.59 -17.05 9.17
CA ILE A 429 -10.12 -16.95 7.78
C ILE A 429 -8.64 -16.57 7.79
N VAL A 430 -7.81 -17.30 7.05
CA VAL A 430 -6.39 -16.99 6.86
C VAL A 430 -6.11 -16.71 5.39
N ASN A 431 -5.34 -15.65 5.12
CA ASN A 431 -4.83 -15.35 3.79
C ASN A 431 -3.43 -15.95 3.64
N LEU A 432 -3.19 -16.64 2.54
CA LEU A 432 -1.93 -17.25 2.19
C LEU A 432 -1.42 -16.62 0.90
N GLU A 433 -0.10 -16.44 0.81
CA GLU A 433 0.56 -15.84 -0.34
C GLU A 433 1.49 -16.87 -0.98
N VAL A 434 1.43 -16.97 -2.30
CA VAL A 434 2.27 -17.85 -3.11
C VAL A 434 2.95 -17.01 -4.17
N PHE A 435 4.28 -17.08 -4.22
CA PHE A 435 5.12 -16.37 -5.16
C PHE A 435 5.66 -17.33 -6.21
N VAL A 436 5.32 -17.06 -7.46
CA VAL A 436 5.69 -17.86 -8.61
C VAL A 436 6.50 -17.00 -9.56
N LYS A 437 7.53 -17.56 -10.18
CA LYS A 437 8.43 -16.85 -11.08
C LYS A 437 8.49 -17.50 -12.45
N ASN A 438 8.45 -16.69 -13.49
CA ASN A 438 8.77 -17.12 -14.85
C ASN A 438 10.29 -17.16 -15.01
N ILE A 439 10.89 -18.35 -15.03
CA ILE A 439 12.33 -18.54 -15.27
C ILE A 439 12.65 -18.79 -16.75
N GLY A 440 11.62 -18.83 -17.61
CA GLY A 440 11.77 -18.89 -19.05
C GLY A 440 12.23 -17.55 -19.64
N ASN A 441 12.58 -17.58 -20.93
CA ASN A 441 13.04 -16.41 -21.68
C ASN A 441 12.01 -15.84 -22.67
N THR A 442 10.75 -16.23 -22.50
CA THR A 442 9.58 -15.67 -23.20
C THR A 442 8.52 -15.24 -22.20
N PRO A 443 7.70 -14.21 -22.52
CA PRO A 443 6.47 -13.95 -21.80
C PRO A 443 5.60 -15.21 -21.75
N ASN A 444 5.00 -15.51 -20.60
CA ASN A 444 4.18 -16.72 -20.42
C ASN A 444 3.09 -16.48 -19.38
N SER A 445 1.93 -17.12 -19.57
CA SER A 445 0.83 -17.10 -18.61
C SER A 445 0.80 -18.40 -17.83
N LEU A 446 0.70 -18.29 -16.50
CA LEU A 446 0.78 -19.41 -15.58
C LEU A 446 -0.62 -19.79 -15.08
N GLY A 447 -0.88 -21.09 -15.02
CA GLY A 447 -2.08 -21.65 -14.39
C GLY A 447 -1.78 -22.11 -12.97
N ILE A 448 -2.74 -21.94 -12.08
CA ILE A 448 -2.67 -22.40 -10.70
C ILE A 448 -3.99 -23.04 -10.27
N ASN A 449 -3.91 -24.21 -9.64
CA ASN A 449 -5.04 -24.92 -9.05
C ASN A 449 -4.67 -25.41 -7.66
N MET A 450 -5.68 -25.78 -6.88
CA MET A 450 -5.49 -26.43 -5.60
C MET A 450 -6.50 -27.55 -5.38
N ALA A 451 -6.12 -28.51 -4.54
CA ALA A 451 -6.98 -29.62 -4.15
C ALA A 451 -6.67 -30.06 -2.70
N PRO A 452 -7.68 -30.51 -1.94
CA PRO A 452 -7.45 -31.10 -0.63
C PRO A 452 -6.74 -32.46 -0.75
N LEU A 453 -5.92 -32.78 0.26
CA LEU A 453 -5.20 -34.05 0.37
C LEU A 453 -5.76 -34.91 1.51
N ASP A 454 -5.74 -36.23 1.31
CA ASP A 454 -6.05 -37.21 2.37
C ASP A 454 -4.89 -37.39 3.36
N GLU A 455 -5.10 -38.16 4.44
CA GLU A 455 -4.07 -38.47 5.44
C GLU A 455 -2.83 -39.19 4.86
N ASN A 456 -2.95 -39.80 3.68
CA ASN A 456 -1.87 -40.49 2.98
C ASN A 456 -1.19 -39.59 1.92
N GLY A 457 -1.63 -38.34 1.77
CA GLY A 457 -1.12 -37.38 0.80
C GLY A 457 -1.69 -37.54 -0.61
N ASN A 458 -2.79 -38.26 -0.82
CA ASN A 458 -3.44 -38.37 -2.12
C ASN A 458 -4.46 -37.24 -2.33
N GLN A 459 -4.53 -36.73 -3.56
CA GLN A 459 -5.51 -35.73 -3.97
C GLN A 459 -6.95 -36.25 -3.82
N ILE A 460 -7.81 -35.42 -3.21
CA ILE A 460 -9.25 -35.65 -3.08
C ILE A 460 -9.99 -34.73 -4.04
N GLY A 461 -10.72 -35.31 -5.00
CA GLY A 461 -11.49 -34.56 -5.99
C GLY A 461 -10.62 -33.98 -7.12
N THR A 462 -11.20 -33.07 -7.90
CA THR A 462 -10.51 -32.40 -9.02
C THR A 462 -9.89 -31.10 -8.54
N ALA A 463 -8.67 -30.81 -8.97
CA ALA A 463 -8.00 -29.55 -8.65
C ALA A 463 -8.69 -28.39 -9.38
N GLY A 464 -8.85 -27.26 -8.69
CA GLY A 464 -9.51 -26.07 -9.21
C GLY A 464 -9.15 -24.81 -8.41
N HIS A 465 -9.81 -23.69 -8.70
CA HIS A 465 -9.59 -22.42 -8.01
C HIS A 465 -10.27 -22.36 -6.62
N SER A 466 -11.14 -23.32 -6.29
CA SER A 466 -11.76 -23.41 -4.98
C SER A 466 -12.13 -24.85 -4.63
N PHE A 467 -12.22 -25.16 -3.35
CA PHE A 467 -12.80 -26.41 -2.87
C PHE A 467 -13.46 -26.23 -1.50
N ALA A 468 -14.35 -27.17 -1.19
CA ALA A 468 -14.91 -27.34 0.15
C ALA A 468 -14.77 -28.82 0.58
N HIS A 469 -14.16 -29.07 1.73
CA HIS A 469 -13.89 -30.43 2.22
C HIS A 469 -13.92 -30.47 3.75
N GLU A 470 -14.75 -31.37 4.32
CA GLU A 470 -14.88 -31.56 5.78
C GLU A 470 -15.10 -30.27 6.59
N GLY A 471 -15.80 -29.29 6.00
CA GLY A 471 -16.09 -27.99 6.63
C GLY A 471 -14.99 -26.95 6.46
N TRP A 472 -13.86 -27.29 5.84
CA TRP A 472 -12.88 -26.33 5.34
C TRP A 472 -13.31 -25.80 3.98
N THR A 473 -13.05 -24.52 3.72
CA THR A 473 -13.17 -23.94 2.39
C THR A 473 -11.86 -23.26 2.03
N ALA A 474 -11.48 -23.33 0.76
CA ALA A 474 -10.33 -22.59 0.24
C ALA A 474 -10.69 -21.99 -1.11
N ILE A 475 -10.26 -20.75 -1.35
CA ILE A 475 -10.43 -20.04 -2.61
C ILE A 475 -9.13 -19.36 -3.04
N ILE A 476 -8.81 -19.40 -4.34
CA ILE A 476 -7.83 -18.54 -4.98
C ILE A 476 -8.61 -17.31 -5.46
N TYR A 477 -8.37 -16.16 -4.84
CA TYR A 477 -9.16 -14.95 -5.12
C TYR A 477 -8.41 -13.89 -5.92
N ASP A 478 -7.08 -13.98 -6.00
CA ASP A 478 -6.26 -13.10 -6.82
C ASP A 478 -5.17 -13.90 -7.54
N ARG A 479 -5.31 -13.99 -8.86
CA ARG A 479 -4.36 -14.64 -9.79
C ARG A 479 -4.02 -13.76 -11.00
N SER A 480 -4.47 -12.49 -10.99
CA SER A 480 -4.36 -11.57 -12.13
C SER A 480 -2.90 -11.35 -12.56
N SER A 481 -1.99 -11.43 -11.60
CA SER A 481 -0.55 -11.28 -11.79
C SER A 481 0.11 -12.45 -12.54
N LEU A 482 -0.60 -13.57 -12.79
CA LEU A 482 -0.07 -14.72 -13.52
C LEU A 482 -0.20 -14.60 -15.04
N GLU A 483 -0.87 -13.56 -15.53
CA GLU A 483 -1.11 -13.34 -16.96
C GLU A 483 0.03 -12.52 -17.58
N ASP A 484 0.51 -12.95 -18.75
CA ASP A 484 1.56 -12.28 -19.54
C ASP A 484 2.84 -11.95 -18.75
N MET A 485 3.23 -12.83 -17.81
CA MET A 485 4.42 -12.63 -16.99
C MET A 485 5.68 -12.53 -17.84
N ALA A 486 6.41 -11.43 -17.70
CA ALA A 486 7.66 -11.20 -18.40
C ALA A 486 8.76 -12.19 -17.95
N PRO A 487 9.79 -12.44 -18.79
CA PRO A 487 10.95 -13.23 -18.40
C PRO A 487 11.59 -12.72 -17.10
N GLY A 488 11.77 -13.61 -16.12
CA GLY A 488 12.32 -13.29 -14.80
C GLY A 488 11.33 -12.65 -13.81
N GLU A 489 10.10 -12.34 -14.23
CA GLU A 489 9.08 -11.72 -13.38
C GLU A 489 8.60 -12.68 -12.29
N THR A 490 8.35 -12.13 -11.09
CA THR A 490 7.76 -12.84 -9.96
C THR A 490 6.37 -12.28 -9.69
N ALA A 491 5.37 -13.15 -9.74
CA ALA A 491 3.97 -12.86 -9.48
C ALA A 491 3.56 -13.42 -8.12
N MET A 492 2.60 -12.75 -7.48
CA MET A 492 2.02 -13.17 -6.21
C MET A 492 0.56 -13.57 -6.42
N VAL A 493 0.24 -14.77 -5.98
CA VAL A 493 -1.12 -15.31 -5.92
C VAL A 493 -1.59 -15.26 -4.48
N ARG A 494 -2.85 -14.83 -4.28
CA ARG A 494 -3.46 -14.83 -2.95
C ARG A 494 -4.55 -15.86 -2.84
N LEU A 495 -4.45 -16.66 -1.78
CA LEU A 495 -5.39 -17.70 -1.43
C LEU A 495 -6.00 -17.36 -0.08
N GLN A 496 -7.23 -17.79 0.13
CA GLN A 496 -7.93 -17.65 1.40
C GLN A 496 -8.44 -19.02 1.82
N VAL A 497 -8.21 -19.36 3.09
CA VAL A 497 -8.69 -20.61 3.70
C VAL A 497 -9.56 -20.26 4.90
N GLU A 498 -10.74 -20.83 4.97
CA GLU A 498 -11.66 -20.76 6.10
C GLU A 498 -11.67 -22.10 6.83
N SER A 499 -11.56 -22.04 8.16
CA SER A 499 -11.63 -23.24 8.99
C SER A 499 -13.06 -23.52 9.48
N PRO A 500 -13.40 -24.79 9.77
CA PRO A 500 -14.63 -25.10 10.47
C PRO A 500 -14.59 -24.59 11.93
N PHE A 501 -15.76 -24.47 12.56
CA PHE A 501 -15.93 -24.08 13.97
C PHE A 501 -15.52 -25.20 14.98
N LEU A 502 -14.50 -25.99 14.66
CA LEU A 502 -13.99 -27.08 15.51
C LEU A 502 -12.81 -26.58 16.34
N SER A 503 -12.69 -27.04 17.59
CA SER A 503 -11.57 -26.68 18.48
C SER A 503 -10.22 -27.31 18.07
N SER A 504 -10.23 -28.19 17.08
CA SER A 504 -9.05 -28.82 16.49
C SER A 504 -9.36 -29.30 15.09
N GLY A 505 -8.41 -29.19 14.19
CA GLY A 505 -8.52 -29.68 12.82
C GLY A 505 -7.25 -29.35 12.05
N PHE A 506 -6.98 -30.11 11.01
CA PHE A 506 -5.93 -29.80 10.06
C PHE A 506 -6.47 -29.98 8.65
N LEU A 507 -6.03 -29.10 7.75
CA LEU A 507 -6.23 -29.20 6.31
C LEU A 507 -4.87 -29.39 5.68
N MET A 508 -4.70 -30.39 4.83
CA MET A 508 -3.60 -30.47 3.89
C MET A 508 -4.17 -30.24 2.49
N MET A 509 -3.50 -29.40 1.72
CA MET A 509 -3.85 -29.14 0.32
C MET A 509 -2.60 -29.12 -0.54
N GLU A 510 -2.74 -29.62 -1.76
CA GLU A 510 -1.75 -29.51 -2.82
C GLU A 510 -2.10 -28.30 -3.68
N ILE A 511 -1.08 -27.51 -4.01
CA ILE A 511 -1.16 -26.44 -4.98
C ILE A 511 -0.35 -26.87 -6.20
N GLN A 512 -0.96 -26.74 -7.37
CA GLN A 512 -0.45 -27.20 -8.66
C GLN A 512 -0.25 -25.99 -9.56
N ILE A 513 0.95 -25.83 -10.12
CA ILE A 513 1.31 -24.72 -11.00
C ILE A 513 1.80 -25.29 -12.34
N TRP A 514 1.33 -24.72 -13.44
CA TRP A 514 1.78 -25.08 -14.78
C TRP A 514 1.86 -23.85 -15.69
N ALA A 515 2.55 -23.99 -16.82
CA ALA A 515 2.61 -22.97 -17.85
C ALA A 515 2.66 -23.63 -19.23
N GLN A 516 2.33 -22.87 -20.28
CA GLN A 516 2.45 -23.40 -21.64
C GLN A 516 3.92 -23.70 -21.96
N GLY A 517 4.17 -24.90 -22.51
CA GLY A 517 5.52 -25.32 -22.92
C GLY A 517 6.41 -25.86 -21.80
N VAL A 518 5.92 -25.93 -20.56
CA VAL A 518 6.56 -26.67 -19.45
C VAL A 518 5.97 -28.09 -19.40
N GLN A 519 6.82 -29.13 -19.32
CA GLN A 519 6.36 -30.52 -19.43
C GLN A 519 5.77 -31.09 -18.14
N GLU A 520 6.19 -30.62 -16.98
CA GLU A 520 5.73 -31.12 -15.67
C GLU A 520 5.01 -30.01 -14.91
N VAL A 521 3.95 -30.40 -14.19
CA VAL A 521 3.23 -29.52 -13.26
C VAL A 521 4.03 -29.50 -11.96
N GLU A 522 4.40 -28.32 -11.50
CA GLU A 522 5.06 -28.15 -10.20
C GLU A 522 4.00 -28.25 -9.10
N THR A 523 4.22 -29.12 -8.10
CA THR A 523 3.28 -29.28 -6.99
C THR A 523 3.95 -29.09 -5.64
N PHE A 524 3.22 -28.47 -4.71
CA PHE A 524 3.68 -28.29 -3.33
C PHE A 524 2.52 -28.36 -2.34
N THR A 525 2.85 -28.71 -1.09
CA THR A 525 1.85 -28.91 -0.04
C THR A 525 1.78 -27.71 0.89
N GLN A 526 0.57 -27.28 1.18
CA GLN A 526 0.23 -26.32 2.22
C GLN A 526 -0.61 -27.02 3.28
N SER A 527 -0.23 -26.86 4.55
CA SER A 527 -1.01 -27.28 5.69
C SER A 527 -1.54 -26.09 6.47
N VAL A 528 -2.76 -26.21 6.97
CA VAL A 528 -3.42 -25.23 7.83
C VAL A 528 -3.94 -25.95 9.06
N ILE A 529 -3.56 -25.50 10.24
CA ILE A 529 -3.89 -26.14 11.52
C ILE A 529 -4.71 -25.19 12.37
N ILE A 530 -5.80 -25.68 12.95
CA ILE A 530 -6.59 -24.90 13.90
C ILE A 530 -5.84 -24.80 15.23
N VAL A 531 -5.56 -23.57 15.66
CA VAL A 531 -4.94 -23.27 16.95
C VAL A 531 -5.91 -22.36 17.73
N PRO A 532 -6.70 -22.93 18.67
CA PRO A 532 -7.64 -22.14 19.44
C PRO A 532 -6.90 -21.28 20.48
N ARG A 533 -7.41 -20.08 20.77
CA ARG A 533 -6.91 -19.17 21.80
C ARG A 533 -7.93 -19.09 22.93
N SER A 534 -7.48 -19.43 24.13
CA SER A 534 -8.28 -19.36 25.35
C SER A 534 -8.24 -17.96 25.97
N GLY A 535 -9.35 -17.55 26.60
CA GLY A 535 -9.48 -16.28 27.31
C GLY A 535 -10.77 -16.24 28.11
N ALA A 536 -10.79 -15.48 29.20
CA ALA A 536 -11.97 -15.30 30.04
C ALA A 536 -12.08 -13.85 30.52
N ALA A 537 -13.31 -13.39 30.72
CA ALA A 537 -13.61 -12.26 31.58
C ALA A 537 -14.40 -12.77 32.79
N LEU A 538 -14.02 -12.30 33.98
CA LEU A 538 -14.66 -12.61 35.25
C LEU A 538 -15.07 -11.29 35.90
N GLY A 539 -16.29 -11.23 36.43
CA GLY A 539 -16.75 -10.06 37.14
C GLY A 539 -17.93 -10.35 38.04
N ILE A 540 -18.34 -9.31 38.79
CA ILE A 540 -19.44 -9.40 39.74
C ILE A 540 -20.69 -8.76 39.15
N THR A 541 -21.78 -9.51 39.18
CA THR A 541 -23.10 -9.04 38.73
C THR A 541 -23.85 -8.38 39.87
N ASP A 542 -23.87 -9.01 41.05
CA ASP A 542 -24.52 -8.48 42.25
C ASP A 542 -23.71 -8.83 43.51
N VAL A 543 -23.73 -7.94 44.50
CA VAL A 543 -23.04 -8.11 45.79
C VAL A 543 -24.04 -7.78 46.89
N ASP A 544 -24.64 -8.81 47.48
CA ASP A 544 -25.48 -8.64 48.68
C ASP A 544 -24.62 -8.37 49.92
N CYS A 545 -23.35 -8.80 49.90
CA CYS A 545 -22.35 -8.51 50.95
C CYS A 545 -21.93 -7.03 51.08
N ARG A 546 -22.50 -6.11 50.28
CA ARG A 546 -22.22 -4.66 50.39
C ARG A 546 -22.87 -4.03 51.62
N PHE A 547 -23.89 -4.66 52.16
CA PHE A 547 -24.52 -4.24 53.40
C PHE A 547 -23.86 -5.00 54.56
N ASP A 548 -23.58 -4.26 55.62
CA ASP A 548 -23.09 -4.75 56.91
C ASP A 548 -23.81 -6.08 57.28
N THR A 549 -23.10 -7.21 57.18
CA THR A 549 -23.64 -8.55 57.47
C THR A 549 -23.38 -8.92 58.93
N ALA A 550 -24.40 -9.40 59.65
CA ALA A 550 -24.24 -9.72 61.07
C ALA A 550 -23.34 -10.95 61.28
N PRO A 551 -22.55 -11.01 62.38
CA PRO A 551 -21.76 -12.20 62.69
C PRO A 551 -22.61 -13.47 62.76
N GLY A 552 -22.22 -14.53 62.05
CA GLY A 552 -22.96 -15.79 61.99
C GLY A 552 -24.01 -15.87 60.88
N GLU A 553 -24.20 -14.80 60.10
CA GLU A 553 -25.04 -14.81 58.90
C GLU A 553 -24.21 -15.07 57.64
N THR A 554 -24.92 -15.38 56.56
CA THR A 554 -24.37 -15.64 55.24
C THR A 554 -24.77 -14.50 54.31
N CYS A 555 -23.84 -14.03 53.48
CA CYS A 555 -24.12 -13.15 52.37
C CYS A 555 -23.79 -13.82 51.03
N MET A 556 -24.45 -13.37 49.95
CA MET A 556 -24.32 -13.96 48.61
C MET A 556 -23.67 -12.97 47.64
N VAL A 557 -22.85 -13.50 46.73
CA VAL A 557 -22.24 -12.74 45.63
C VAL A 557 -22.48 -13.49 44.32
N ASP A 558 -22.99 -12.79 43.32
CA ASP A 558 -23.27 -13.37 42.01
C ASP A 558 -22.18 -12.99 41.02
N LEU A 559 -21.47 -13.99 40.51
CA LEU A 559 -20.44 -13.80 39.48
C LEU A 559 -20.99 -14.02 38.07
N PHE A 560 -20.30 -13.46 37.09
CA PHE A 560 -20.41 -13.85 35.69
C PHE A 560 -19.05 -14.29 35.14
N ILE A 561 -19.08 -15.27 34.23
CA ILE A 561 -17.92 -15.66 33.42
C ILE A 561 -18.30 -15.54 31.96
N GLU A 562 -17.43 -14.89 31.19
CA GLU A 562 -17.53 -14.78 29.74
C GLU A 562 -16.32 -15.46 29.10
N ASN A 563 -16.56 -16.29 28.07
CA ASN A 563 -15.49 -16.83 27.23
C ASN A 563 -15.10 -15.81 26.16
N THR A 564 -13.95 -15.16 26.35
CA THR A 564 -13.37 -14.21 25.37
C THR A 564 -12.45 -14.90 24.36
N GLY A 565 -12.30 -16.22 24.45
CA GLY A 565 -11.57 -17.03 23.49
C GLY A 565 -12.37 -17.34 22.22
N ASP A 566 -11.68 -17.89 21.22
CA ASP A 566 -12.24 -18.19 19.89
C ASP A 566 -12.76 -19.64 19.75
N ALA A 567 -12.69 -20.44 20.81
CA ALA A 567 -13.18 -21.81 20.85
C ALA A 567 -13.98 -22.11 22.12
N GLY A 568 -14.62 -23.27 22.15
CA GLY A 568 -15.27 -23.77 23.36
C GLY A 568 -14.25 -24.31 24.37
N PHE A 569 -14.25 -23.77 25.59
CA PHE A 569 -13.32 -24.19 26.65
C PHE A 569 -14.04 -24.53 27.95
N LEU A 570 -13.36 -25.30 28.80
CA LEU A 570 -13.77 -25.59 30.17
C LEU A 570 -13.11 -24.58 31.13
N PHE A 571 -13.92 -23.80 31.83
CA PHE A 571 -13.51 -22.79 32.80
C PHE A 571 -13.66 -23.33 34.21
N ASN A 572 -12.65 -23.12 35.07
CA ASN A 572 -12.65 -23.52 36.48
C ASN A 572 -12.47 -22.30 37.39
N LEU A 573 -13.32 -22.15 38.39
CA LEU A 573 -13.20 -21.12 39.43
C LEU A 573 -12.46 -21.65 40.65
N SER A 574 -11.60 -20.79 41.21
CA SER A 574 -10.73 -21.10 42.33
C SER A 574 -10.69 -19.92 43.31
N ILE A 575 -10.65 -20.19 44.61
CA ILE A 575 -10.53 -19.16 45.66
C ILE A 575 -9.05 -19.04 46.00
N VAL A 576 -8.48 -17.85 45.78
CA VAL A 576 -7.04 -17.60 45.93
C VAL A 576 -6.72 -17.00 47.30
N GLU A 577 -7.53 -16.02 47.73
CA GLU A 577 -7.31 -15.28 48.96
C GLU A 577 -8.63 -15.13 49.72
N MET A 578 -8.61 -15.45 51.02
CA MET A 578 -9.70 -15.16 51.95
C MET A 578 -9.17 -15.06 53.39
N PRO A 579 -9.79 -14.23 54.25
CA PRO A 579 -9.49 -14.20 55.68
C PRO A 579 -9.95 -15.47 56.40
N ASP A 580 -9.22 -15.89 57.45
CA ASP A 580 -9.53 -17.08 58.26
C ASP A 580 -10.88 -17.03 58.99
N TRP A 581 -11.49 -15.84 59.10
CA TRP A 581 -12.79 -15.64 59.75
C TRP A 581 -13.99 -15.74 58.79
N LEU A 582 -13.73 -15.94 57.49
CA LEU A 582 -14.73 -16.22 56.47
C LEU A 582 -14.67 -17.69 56.04
N SER A 583 -15.82 -18.21 55.61
CA SER A 583 -15.91 -19.46 54.85
C SER A 583 -16.63 -19.18 53.54
N VAL A 584 -15.96 -19.43 52.41
CA VAL A 584 -16.47 -19.14 51.07
C VAL A 584 -16.71 -20.44 50.31
N ASN A 585 -17.86 -20.56 49.66
CA ASN A 585 -18.25 -21.72 48.85
C ASN A 585 -18.81 -21.27 47.50
N ILE A 586 -18.39 -21.90 46.41
CA ILE A 586 -18.84 -21.60 45.04
C ILE A 586 -19.77 -22.72 44.58
N ALA A 587 -21.01 -22.40 44.22
CA ALA A 587 -22.03 -23.41 43.90
C ALA A 587 -21.68 -24.23 42.63
N ASP A 588 -21.21 -23.57 41.57
CA ASP A 588 -20.80 -24.17 40.30
C ASP A 588 -19.41 -23.67 39.88
N TYR A 589 -18.37 -24.40 40.27
CA TYR A 589 -16.98 -24.02 40.04
C TYR A 589 -16.44 -24.42 38.66
N THR A 590 -17.20 -25.14 37.83
CA THR A 590 -16.77 -25.54 36.48
C THR A 590 -17.87 -25.31 35.44
N ARG A 591 -17.53 -24.67 34.31
CA ARG A 591 -18.47 -24.39 33.19
C ARG A 591 -17.81 -24.58 31.84
N PHE A 592 -18.51 -25.21 30.89
CA PHE A 592 -18.11 -25.22 29.48
C PHE A 592 -18.84 -24.11 28.74
N LEU A 593 -18.09 -23.21 28.10
CA LEU A 593 -18.63 -22.06 27.38
C LEU A 593 -18.11 -22.05 25.94
N GLY A 594 -19.00 -21.88 24.96
CA GLY A 594 -18.63 -21.57 23.58
C GLY A 594 -18.07 -20.15 23.42
N PRO A 595 -17.47 -19.82 22.27
CA PRO A 595 -16.90 -18.49 22.02
C PRO A 595 -17.97 -17.40 22.16
N GLY A 596 -17.67 -16.33 22.90
CA GLY A 596 -18.57 -15.21 23.17
C GLY A 596 -19.75 -15.52 24.10
N GLN A 597 -19.84 -16.73 24.66
CA GLN A 597 -20.89 -17.07 25.62
C GLN A 597 -20.55 -16.52 27.00
N THR A 598 -21.56 -15.92 27.64
CA THR A 598 -21.51 -15.45 29.03
C THR A 598 -22.52 -16.20 29.88
N VAL A 599 -22.11 -16.62 31.07
CA VAL A 599 -22.99 -17.17 32.11
C VAL A 599 -23.00 -16.21 33.29
N HIS A 600 -24.19 -15.80 33.71
CA HIS A 600 -24.45 -14.99 34.89
C HIS A 600 -25.05 -15.84 36.02
N GLY A 601 -24.98 -15.33 37.25
CA GLY A 601 -25.64 -15.93 38.41
C GLY A 601 -24.89 -17.14 38.97
N ILE A 602 -23.56 -17.12 38.91
CA ILE A 602 -22.74 -18.10 39.64
C ILE A 602 -22.71 -17.65 41.11
N GLU A 603 -23.50 -18.32 41.94
CA GLU A 603 -23.65 -18.00 43.35
C GLU A 603 -22.40 -18.36 44.15
N VAL A 604 -21.89 -17.37 44.90
CA VAL A 604 -20.82 -17.51 45.89
C VAL A 604 -21.40 -17.22 47.27
N GLU A 605 -21.39 -18.26 48.11
CA GLU A 605 -21.89 -18.21 49.47
C GLU A 605 -20.76 -17.86 50.43
N VAL A 606 -20.91 -16.75 51.17
CA VAL A 606 -19.91 -16.25 52.12
C VAL A 606 -20.49 -16.25 53.53
N LEU A 607 -19.97 -17.13 54.38
CA LEU A 607 -20.37 -17.28 55.77
C LEU A 607 -19.40 -16.57 56.72
N LEU A 608 -19.93 -15.71 57.58
CA LEU A 608 -19.17 -15.02 58.63
C LEU A 608 -19.14 -15.85 59.91
N ASN A 609 -17.96 -16.03 60.51
CA ASN A 609 -17.87 -16.65 61.84
C ASN A 609 -18.65 -15.85 62.91
N SER A 610 -19.16 -16.53 63.94
CA SER A 610 -19.85 -15.89 65.06
C SER A 610 -18.88 -15.14 66.00
N GLY A 611 -19.31 -14.04 66.61
CA GLY A 611 -18.53 -13.34 67.64
C GLY A 611 -17.45 -12.40 67.08
N LEU A 612 -17.62 -11.95 65.83
CA LEU A 612 -16.71 -10.99 65.19
C LEU A 612 -17.03 -9.55 65.60
N ALA A 613 -15.97 -8.78 65.87
CA ALA A 613 -16.09 -7.36 66.17
C ALA A 613 -16.61 -6.55 64.97
N ALA A 614 -17.47 -5.58 65.23
CA ALA A 614 -18.03 -4.69 64.21
C ALA A 614 -16.94 -3.90 63.46
N GLY A 615 -17.13 -3.72 62.15
CA GLY A 615 -16.20 -2.97 61.28
C GLY A 615 -14.93 -3.74 60.87
N LEU A 616 -14.83 -5.03 61.21
CA LEU A 616 -13.81 -5.90 60.65
C LEU A 616 -14.07 -6.06 59.13
N ALA A 617 -13.05 -5.82 58.32
CA ALA A 617 -13.13 -5.91 56.87
C ALA A 617 -12.08 -6.90 56.32
N GLY A 618 -12.42 -7.62 55.26
CA GLY A 618 -11.50 -8.51 54.56
C GLY A 618 -11.93 -8.78 53.13
N GLY A 619 -10.95 -8.91 52.24
CA GLY A 619 -11.17 -9.16 50.83
C GLY A 619 -11.17 -10.64 50.51
N VAL A 620 -12.05 -11.05 49.60
CA VAL A 620 -12.07 -12.38 48.99
C VAL A 620 -11.69 -12.23 47.51
N THR A 621 -10.73 -13.03 47.05
CA THR A 621 -10.29 -13.04 45.64
C THR A 621 -10.57 -14.40 45.00
N ILE A 622 -11.26 -14.37 43.87
CA ILE A 622 -11.62 -15.54 43.07
C ILE A 622 -11.00 -15.38 41.68
N GLU A 623 -10.38 -16.45 41.18
CA GLU A 623 -9.79 -16.50 39.85
C GLU A 623 -10.54 -17.48 38.94
N VAL A 624 -10.42 -17.27 37.63
CA VAL A 624 -10.88 -18.24 36.62
C VAL A 624 -9.67 -18.80 35.87
N GLU A 625 -9.56 -20.12 35.82
CA GLU A 625 -8.56 -20.88 35.07
C GLU A 625 -9.18 -21.45 33.79
N VAL A 626 -8.47 -21.34 32.68
CA VAL A 626 -8.81 -21.96 31.39
C VAL A 626 -7.53 -22.46 30.73
N ASP A 627 -7.56 -23.66 30.15
CA ASP A 627 -6.43 -24.22 29.37
C ASP A 627 -5.07 -24.18 30.11
N GLY A 628 -5.09 -24.37 31.44
CA GLY A 628 -3.89 -24.43 32.30
C GLY A 628 -3.28 -23.07 32.69
N TRP A 629 -3.97 -21.95 32.46
CA TRP A 629 -3.55 -20.62 32.91
C TRP A 629 -4.74 -19.78 33.40
N VAL A 630 -4.45 -18.65 34.08
CA VAL A 630 -5.45 -17.80 34.75
C VAL A 630 -5.60 -16.46 33.99
N PRO A 631 -6.64 -16.29 33.15
CA PRO A 631 -6.88 -15.05 32.40
C PRO A 631 -7.48 -13.89 33.19
N ALA A 632 -8.25 -14.15 34.27
CA ALA A 632 -8.94 -13.10 35.01
C ALA A 632 -9.15 -13.47 36.49
N GLU A 633 -9.24 -12.44 37.32
CA GLU A 633 -9.54 -12.52 38.75
C GLU A 633 -10.53 -11.42 39.13
N VAL A 634 -11.24 -11.62 40.24
CA VAL A 634 -12.16 -10.65 40.81
C VAL A 634 -12.07 -10.67 42.32
N SER A 635 -12.12 -9.48 42.93
CA SER A 635 -12.07 -9.33 44.38
C SER A 635 -13.24 -8.50 44.90
N PHE A 636 -13.74 -8.85 46.08
CA PHE A 636 -14.74 -8.08 46.80
C PHE A 636 -14.46 -8.07 48.29
N ASP A 637 -14.86 -6.99 48.96
CA ASP A 637 -14.69 -6.82 50.40
C ASP A 637 -15.96 -7.19 51.16
N VAL A 638 -15.79 -7.82 52.32
CA VAL A 638 -16.86 -8.16 53.25
C VAL A 638 -16.61 -7.41 54.56
N VAL A 639 -17.63 -6.71 55.06
CA VAL A 639 -17.56 -5.93 56.30
C VAL A 639 -18.57 -6.47 57.33
N VAL A 640 -18.10 -6.68 58.55
CA VAL A 640 -18.91 -7.16 59.66
C VAL A 640 -19.79 -6.04 60.23
N ALA A 641 -21.10 -6.27 60.29
CA ALA A 641 -22.08 -5.33 60.84
C ALA A 641 -21.88 -5.01 62.31
N ALA A 642 -22.33 -3.82 62.71
CA ALA A 642 -22.58 -3.51 64.11
C ALA A 642 -23.94 -4.08 64.55
N VAL A 643 -23.90 -5.02 65.49
CA VAL A 643 -25.06 -5.56 66.20
C VAL A 643 -25.07 -4.96 67.61
N HIS A 644 -26.04 -4.08 67.86
CA HIS A 644 -26.21 -3.43 69.16
C HIS A 644 -27.13 -4.26 70.06
N SER A 645 -26.66 -4.58 71.27
CA SER A 645 -27.44 -5.38 72.21
C SER A 645 -27.03 -5.04 73.64
N TRP A 646 -28.02 -4.98 74.53
CA TRP A 646 -27.83 -4.74 75.94
C TRP A 646 -28.55 -5.80 76.76
N GLN A 647 -28.00 -6.14 77.92
CA GLN A 647 -28.61 -7.05 78.87
C GLN A 647 -28.80 -6.36 80.22
N LEU A 648 -30.02 -6.35 80.74
CA LEU A 648 -30.30 -5.97 82.12
C LEU A 648 -29.91 -7.13 83.06
N ILE A 649 -28.83 -6.95 83.83
CA ILE A 649 -28.34 -7.94 84.78
C ILE A 649 -29.09 -7.82 86.11
N ARG A 650 -29.36 -6.59 86.55
CA ARG A 650 -29.94 -6.31 87.87
C ARG A 650 -30.77 -5.02 87.87
N SER A 651 -31.87 -5.02 88.62
CA SER A 651 -32.74 -3.86 88.84
C SER A 651 -33.49 -3.96 90.18
N ASP A 652 -32.78 -4.18 91.28
CA ASP A 652 -33.43 -4.32 92.60
C ASP A 652 -33.62 -2.96 93.27
N ALA A 653 -34.71 -2.78 94.03
CA ALA A 653 -35.00 -1.56 94.78
C ALA A 653 -35.18 -1.82 96.28
N GLU A 654 -34.75 -0.87 97.10
CA GLU A 654 -34.89 -0.88 98.56
C GLU A 654 -35.25 0.52 99.06
N VAL A 655 -36.06 0.60 100.13
CA VAL A 655 -36.37 1.86 100.81
C VAL A 655 -35.47 2.01 102.01
N ILE A 656 -34.57 2.99 101.99
CA ILE A 656 -33.60 3.28 103.06
C ILE A 656 -33.82 4.73 103.51
N ASP A 657 -34.03 4.95 104.82
CA ASP A 657 -34.20 6.28 105.43
C ASP A 657 -35.22 7.20 104.73
N GLY A 658 -36.34 6.63 104.25
CA GLY A 658 -37.40 7.40 103.57
C GLY A 658 -37.14 7.69 102.09
N ARG A 659 -36.07 7.13 101.50
CA ARG A 659 -35.74 7.24 100.08
C ARG A 659 -35.81 5.86 99.42
N LEU A 660 -36.63 5.72 98.37
CA LEU A 660 -36.63 4.54 97.50
C LEU A 660 -35.41 4.64 96.59
N THR A 661 -34.52 3.66 96.67
CA THR A 661 -33.28 3.60 95.89
C THR A 661 -33.24 2.30 95.11
N ALA A 662 -33.06 2.36 93.79
CA ALA A 662 -32.91 1.17 92.94
C ALA A 662 -31.54 1.11 92.28
N TYR A 663 -30.95 -0.08 92.29
CA TYR A 663 -29.62 -0.37 91.76
C TYR A 663 -29.73 -1.12 90.43
N TRP A 664 -29.16 -0.52 89.39
CA TRP A 664 -29.18 -1.05 88.03
C TRP A 664 -27.79 -1.48 87.59
N GLU A 665 -27.72 -2.64 86.94
CA GLU A 665 -26.54 -3.12 86.24
C GLU A 665 -26.95 -3.57 84.84
N MET A 666 -26.37 -2.95 83.83
CA MET A 666 -26.63 -3.25 82.41
C MET A 666 -25.33 -3.52 81.67
N MET A 667 -25.25 -4.59 80.89
CA MET A 667 -24.05 -4.97 80.16
C MET A 667 -24.26 -4.82 78.65
N ASN A 668 -23.28 -4.26 77.95
CA ASN A 668 -23.26 -4.26 76.48
C ASN A 668 -22.92 -5.69 76.00
N THR A 669 -23.87 -6.35 75.34
CA THR A 669 -23.74 -7.69 74.75
C THR A 669 -23.69 -7.66 73.22
N GLY A 670 -23.63 -6.47 72.61
CA GLY A 670 -23.40 -6.30 71.19
C GLY A 670 -21.94 -6.59 70.80
N ASN A 671 -21.64 -6.63 69.50
CA ASN A 671 -20.30 -6.93 68.97
C ASN A 671 -19.44 -5.67 68.74
N GLY A 672 -19.78 -4.56 69.39
CA GLY A 672 -19.14 -3.26 69.22
C GLY A 672 -19.49 -2.29 70.33
N ALA A 673 -18.81 -1.15 70.36
CA ALA A 673 -19.12 -0.09 71.32
C ALA A 673 -20.53 0.46 71.06
N ASP A 674 -21.26 0.73 72.13
CA ASP A 674 -22.59 1.36 72.06
C ASP A 674 -22.77 2.33 73.24
N GLY A 675 -23.71 3.26 73.11
CA GLY A 675 -24.08 4.17 74.16
C GLY A 675 -25.38 3.77 74.86
N LEU A 676 -25.56 4.26 76.08
CA LEU A 676 -26.74 4.04 76.90
C LEU A 676 -27.27 5.40 77.40
N VAL A 677 -28.55 5.66 77.16
CA VAL A 677 -29.31 6.79 77.75
C VAL A 677 -30.22 6.23 78.81
N VAL A 678 -30.20 6.83 80.00
CA VAL A 678 -31.09 6.48 81.10
C VAL A 678 -31.90 7.70 81.48
N SER A 679 -33.21 7.56 81.59
CA SER A 679 -34.13 8.57 82.11
C SER A 679 -35.01 8.01 83.22
N VAL A 680 -35.32 8.86 84.20
CA VAL A 680 -36.19 8.52 85.33
C VAL A 680 -37.40 9.45 85.39
N ASP A 681 -38.56 8.90 85.75
CA ASP A 681 -39.81 9.64 85.95
C ASP A 681 -40.54 9.14 87.20
N CYS A 682 -41.37 9.99 87.80
CA CYS A 682 -42.06 9.70 89.05
C CYS A 682 -43.53 10.13 89.01
N ASN A 683 -44.43 9.31 89.57
CA ASN A 683 -45.87 9.57 89.63
C ASN A 683 -46.31 10.52 90.77
N ILE A 684 -45.43 10.85 91.72
CA ILE A 684 -45.69 11.74 92.86
C ILE A 684 -44.79 12.98 92.83
N PHE A 685 -45.25 14.06 93.46
CA PHE A 685 -44.45 15.28 93.57
C PHE A 685 -43.43 15.13 94.71
N THR A 686 -42.23 14.72 94.36
CA THR A 686 -41.10 14.50 95.28
C THR A 686 -39.77 14.77 94.56
N ASP A 687 -38.68 14.82 95.31
CA ASP A 687 -37.34 14.88 94.73
C ASP A 687 -36.90 13.48 94.30
N PHE A 688 -36.38 13.37 93.08
CA PHE A 688 -35.92 12.13 92.48
C PHE A 688 -34.82 12.42 91.47
N GLY A 689 -33.94 11.45 91.25
CA GLY A 689 -32.82 11.62 90.33
C GLY A 689 -32.08 10.33 90.05
N VAL A 690 -31.05 10.44 89.23
CA VAL A 690 -30.15 9.35 88.87
C VAL A 690 -28.70 9.72 89.21
N VAL A 691 -27.98 8.75 89.75
CA VAL A 691 -26.57 8.87 90.12
C VAL A 691 -25.82 7.74 89.43
N ALA A 692 -25.01 8.07 88.42
CA ALA A 692 -24.12 7.10 87.81
C ALA A 692 -22.96 6.78 88.77
N ALA A 693 -22.65 5.50 88.99
CA ALA A 693 -21.52 5.12 89.84
C ALA A 693 -20.20 5.47 89.15
N THR A 694 -19.26 6.05 89.90
CA THR A 694 -17.96 6.55 89.42
C THR A 694 -17.18 5.51 88.62
N GLY A 695 -16.85 5.83 87.35
CA GLY A 695 -16.01 4.99 86.51
C GLY A 695 -15.97 5.32 85.02
N THR A 696 -16.87 6.15 84.49
CA THR A 696 -16.95 6.45 83.05
C THR A 696 -17.10 7.96 82.79
N PRO A 697 -16.45 8.50 81.74
CA PRO A 697 -16.40 9.92 81.47
C PRO A 697 -17.73 10.37 80.85
N SER A 698 -18.63 10.91 81.67
CA SER A 698 -19.77 11.68 81.17
C SER A 698 -19.64 13.14 81.62
N GLU A 699 -19.72 14.03 80.64
CA GLU A 699 -19.84 15.47 80.83
C GLU A 699 -21.17 15.78 81.55
N ASN A 700 -21.09 16.71 82.51
CA ASN A 700 -22.19 17.27 83.32
C ASN A 700 -22.72 16.41 84.47
N ILE A 701 -21.86 16.20 85.48
CA ILE A 701 -22.31 15.91 86.85
C ILE A 701 -22.46 17.25 87.58
N GLY A 702 -23.70 17.77 87.60
CA GLY A 702 -24.18 18.72 88.61
C GLY A 702 -25.24 18.00 89.43
N ASP A 703 -25.19 18.15 90.76
CA ASP A 703 -26.08 17.48 91.72
C ASP A 703 -27.55 17.47 91.23
N GLU A 704 -28.12 16.26 91.15
CA GLU A 704 -29.55 15.96 90.86
C GLU A 704 -30.01 16.15 89.40
N THR A 705 -29.63 15.22 88.49
CA THR A 705 -30.21 15.12 87.14
C THR A 705 -31.28 14.03 87.04
N ARG A 706 -32.23 14.20 86.10
CA ARG A 706 -33.30 13.23 85.79
C ARG A 706 -32.96 12.26 84.67
N SER A 707 -31.78 12.41 84.07
CA SER A 707 -31.24 11.53 83.04
C SER A 707 -29.73 11.64 82.94
N PHE A 708 -29.09 10.63 82.35
CA PHE A 708 -27.70 10.69 81.93
C PHE A 708 -27.50 9.89 80.62
N GLN A 709 -26.41 10.16 79.92
CA GLN A 709 -26.01 9.43 78.72
C GLN A 709 -24.52 9.04 78.79
N ILE A 710 -24.20 7.86 78.25
CA ILE A 710 -22.83 7.38 78.04
C ILE A 710 -22.74 6.95 76.56
N LEU A 711 -21.72 7.36 75.81
CA LEU A 711 -21.69 7.21 74.34
C LEU A 711 -20.95 5.96 73.84
N ASP A 712 -19.88 5.53 74.53
CA ASP A 712 -18.96 4.50 74.05
C ASP A 712 -18.63 3.48 75.14
N VAL A 713 -19.60 2.64 75.47
CA VAL A 713 -19.43 1.49 76.38
C VAL A 713 -18.93 0.29 75.55
N PRO A 714 -17.70 -0.23 75.79
CA PRO A 714 -17.18 -1.37 75.05
C PRO A 714 -18.01 -2.65 75.23
N GLU A 715 -17.92 -3.58 74.29
CA GLU A 715 -18.51 -4.92 74.41
C GLU A 715 -18.08 -5.62 75.72
N GLY A 716 -19.01 -6.30 76.37
CA GLY A 716 -18.78 -7.08 77.59
C GLY A 716 -18.58 -6.24 78.86
N THR A 717 -18.76 -4.92 78.79
CA THR A 717 -18.66 -4.04 79.96
C THR A 717 -20.04 -3.69 80.54
N SER A 718 -20.13 -3.68 81.88
CA SER A 718 -21.33 -3.31 82.62
C SER A 718 -21.32 -1.83 83.02
N VAL A 719 -22.45 -1.16 82.84
CA VAL A 719 -22.78 0.16 83.39
C VAL A 719 -23.61 -0.06 84.65
N ILE A 720 -23.15 0.52 85.77
CA ILE A 720 -23.84 0.46 87.05
C ILE A 720 -24.28 1.87 87.42
N PHE A 721 -25.56 2.02 87.74
CA PHE A 721 -26.13 3.29 88.17
C PHE A 721 -27.19 3.09 89.23
N GLU A 722 -27.39 4.13 90.04
CA GLU A 722 -28.37 4.20 91.11
C GLU A 722 -29.45 5.21 90.74
N VAL A 723 -30.70 4.86 90.92
CA VAL A 723 -31.83 5.78 90.80
C VAL A 723 -32.49 5.93 92.16
N TRP A 724 -32.98 7.12 92.49
CA TRP A 724 -33.60 7.35 93.78
C TRP A 724 -34.79 8.29 93.70
N MET A 725 -35.68 8.18 94.68
CA MET A 725 -36.87 9.00 94.86
C MET A 725 -37.19 9.12 96.35
N ASP A 726 -37.40 10.33 96.85
CA ASP A 726 -37.83 10.55 98.23
C ASP A 726 -39.30 10.12 98.39
N VAL A 727 -39.59 9.32 99.42
CA VAL A 727 -40.94 8.79 99.69
C VAL A 727 -41.58 9.60 100.84
N PRO A 728 -42.63 10.39 100.58
CA PRO A 728 -43.33 11.16 101.60
C PRO A 728 -43.86 10.28 102.75
N GLU A 729 -43.78 10.77 104.00
CA GLU A 729 -44.23 10.01 105.18
C GLU A 729 -45.76 9.87 105.30
N GLN A 730 -46.54 10.80 104.75
CA GLN A 730 -48.01 10.81 104.84
C GLN A 730 -48.66 11.29 103.55
N ALA A 731 -49.70 10.59 103.11
CA ALA A 731 -50.56 11.01 102.01
C ALA A 731 -52.03 11.18 102.49
N PRO A 732 -52.86 11.99 101.80
CA PRO A 732 -54.28 12.14 102.15
C PRO A 732 -55.08 10.82 102.08
N ILE A 733 -54.63 9.89 101.24
CA ILE A 733 -55.12 8.53 101.08
C ILE A 733 -53.92 7.60 100.86
N GLU A 734 -54.01 6.33 101.27
CA GLU A 734 -52.97 5.33 101.00
C GLU A 734 -52.69 5.26 99.49
N THR A 735 -51.45 5.54 99.08
CA THR A 735 -51.03 5.68 97.67
C THR A 735 -49.66 5.03 97.47
N GLU A 736 -49.40 4.56 96.26
CA GLU A 736 -48.12 3.97 95.86
C GLU A 736 -47.28 4.99 95.09
N ALA A 737 -46.07 5.26 95.58
CA ALA A 737 -45.06 6.03 94.88
C ALA A 737 -44.36 5.11 93.87
N ILE A 738 -44.34 5.49 92.60
CA ILE A 738 -43.75 4.73 91.49
C ILE A 738 -42.62 5.56 90.88
N LEU A 739 -41.44 4.96 90.78
CA LEU A 739 -40.27 5.45 90.07
C LEU A 739 -40.07 4.59 88.82
N THR A 740 -40.31 5.17 87.65
CA THR A 740 -40.13 4.53 86.35
C THR A 740 -38.73 4.83 85.82
N VAL A 741 -37.99 3.80 85.42
CA VAL A 741 -36.66 3.93 84.82
C VAL A 741 -36.71 3.40 83.41
N GLU A 742 -36.34 4.24 82.45
CA GLU A 742 -36.17 3.88 81.05
C GLU A 742 -34.69 3.93 80.69
N ALA A 743 -34.15 2.81 80.20
CA ALA A 743 -32.80 2.73 79.66
C ALA A 743 -32.85 2.33 78.18
N ARG A 744 -32.14 3.06 77.32
CA ARG A 744 -32.20 2.89 75.86
C ARG A 744 -30.81 2.94 75.24
N SER A 745 -30.54 2.05 74.28
CA SER A 745 -29.33 2.15 73.45
C SER A 745 -29.33 3.42 72.60
N ILE A 746 -28.14 4.00 72.40
CA ILE A 746 -27.95 5.19 71.56
C ILE A 746 -27.87 4.82 70.09
N ARG A 747 -27.14 3.76 69.75
CA ARG A 747 -26.92 3.37 68.35
C ARG A 747 -28.06 2.52 67.81
N ASP A 748 -28.83 1.85 68.67
CA ASP A 748 -30.10 1.22 68.32
C ASP A 748 -31.21 1.61 69.31
N PRO A 749 -31.95 2.70 69.07
CA PRO A 749 -33.04 3.15 69.92
C PRO A 749 -34.20 2.16 70.09
N SER A 750 -34.25 1.06 69.33
CA SER A 750 -35.25 0.01 69.50
C SER A 750 -34.97 -0.87 70.73
N VAL A 751 -33.71 -0.94 71.18
CA VAL A 751 -33.31 -1.64 72.40
C VAL A 751 -33.62 -0.76 73.61
N ILE A 752 -34.73 -1.07 74.28
CA ILE A 752 -35.26 -0.32 75.41
C ILE A 752 -35.63 -1.24 76.59
N PHE A 753 -35.30 -0.80 77.80
CA PHE A 753 -35.66 -1.43 79.05
C PHE A 753 -36.48 -0.45 79.87
N ASN A 754 -37.63 -0.88 80.35
CA ASN A 754 -38.50 -0.08 81.19
C ASN A 754 -38.94 -0.89 82.42
N VAL A 755 -38.63 -0.39 83.61
CA VAL A 755 -38.98 -1.05 84.87
C VAL A 755 -39.47 0.00 85.88
N ASP A 756 -40.58 -0.33 86.54
CA ASP A 756 -41.19 0.46 87.60
C ASP A 756 -40.77 -0.07 88.97
N HIS A 757 -40.33 0.82 89.86
CA HIS A 757 -40.03 0.53 91.26
C HIS A 757 -41.06 1.23 92.15
N SER A 758 -41.59 0.55 93.16
CA SER A 758 -42.67 1.12 93.98
C SER A 758 -42.44 1.09 95.49
N ALA A 759 -43.04 2.06 96.20
CA ALA A 759 -43.07 2.16 97.66
C ALA A 759 -44.45 2.64 98.15
N THR A 760 -44.96 2.07 99.25
CA THR A 760 -46.29 2.40 99.80
C THR A 760 -46.23 3.56 100.80
N ILE A 761 -47.12 4.55 100.65
CA ILE A 761 -47.29 5.69 101.57
C ILE A 761 -48.57 5.53 102.39
N ALA A 762 -48.51 5.69 103.72
CA ALA A 762 -49.65 5.53 104.63
C ALA A 762 -50.60 6.76 104.66
N GLY A 763 -51.91 6.52 104.84
CA GLY A 763 -52.95 7.56 104.91
C GLY A 763 -53.21 8.14 106.31
N ALA A 764 -53.50 9.45 106.42
CA ALA A 764 -53.78 10.14 107.70
C ALA A 764 -55.22 9.93 108.24
N SER A 765 -55.38 9.71 109.56
CA SER A 765 -56.67 9.44 110.25
C SER A 765 -57.46 10.72 110.61
N GLY A 766 -58.76 10.77 110.30
CA GLY A 766 -59.56 12.01 110.23
C GLY A 766 -60.32 12.49 111.48
N SER A 767 -61.01 13.63 111.31
CA SER A 767 -62.14 14.11 112.14
C SER A 767 -63.03 15.12 111.40
N ASP A 768 -64.34 14.86 111.35
CA ASP A 768 -65.46 15.77 111.01
C ASP A 768 -65.88 16.52 112.31
N PRO A 769 -66.41 17.78 112.37
CA PRO A 769 -67.77 18.11 111.86
C PRO A 769 -68.12 19.61 111.51
N THR A 770 -69.21 19.78 110.75
CA THR A 770 -70.32 20.80 110.88
C THR A 770 -70.10 22.33 110.77
N GLY A 771 -70.39 22.88 109.57
CA GLY A 771 -71.34 23.99 109.24
C GLY A 771 -71.09 25.46 109.66
N PRO A 772 -71.76 26.48 109.05
CA PRO A 772 -72.70 26.47 107.91
C PRO A 772 -72.26 27.34 106.70
N SER A 773 -73.00 27.15 105.62
CA SER A 773 -72.97 27.80 104.30
C SER A 773 -73.17 29.31 104.30
N GLU A 774 -72.48 30.02 103.38
CA GLU A 774 -73.02 31.12 102.57
C GLU A 774 -72.03 31.44 101.44
N ASP A 775 -72.38 31.09 100.20
CA ASP A 775 -72.05 31.87 98.98
C ASP A 775 -72.73 31.20 97.78
N GLU A 776 -73.98 31.61 97.52
CA GLU A 776 -74.68 31.24 96.30
C GLU A 776 -74.00 31.85 95.06
N PRO A 777 -73.68 31.07 94.02
CA PRO A 777 -73.09 31.59 92.80
C PRO A 777 -74.12 32.30 91.92
N SER A 778 -73.77 33.48 91.41
CA SER A 778 -74.60 34.29 90.52
C SER A 778 -75.05 33.57 89.24
N ALA A 779 -76.14 34.02 88.62
CA ALA A 779 -76.76 33.43 87.43
C ALA A 779 -75.80 33.22 86.23
N PHE A 780 -74.71 33.98 86.14
CA PHE A 780 -73.67 33.83 85.12
C PHE A 780 -72.90 32.50 85.26
N THR A 781 -72.66 32.07 86.50
CA THR A 781 -71.93 30.83 86.83
C THR A 781 -72.74 29.57 86.51
N LYS A 782 -74.08 29.62 86.64
CA LYS A 782 -74.98 28.55 86.19
C LYS A 782 -75.03 28.45 84.66
N PHE A 783 -75.01 29.59 83.95
CA PHE A 783 -75.02 29.58 82.48
C PHE A 783 -73.74 28.97 81.89
N ILE A 784 -72.56 29.38 82.37
CA ILE A 784 -71.28 28.83 81.91
C ILE A 784 -71.20 27.33 82.24
N ARG A 785 -71.55 26.89 83.45
CA ARG A 785 -71.44 25.47 83.83
C ARG A 785 -72.37 24.53 83.04
N THR A 786 -73.49 25.03 82.52
CA THR A 786 -74.43 24.24 81.71
C THR A 786 -74.09 24.23 80.21
N TRP A 787 -73.50 25.31 79.67
CA TRP A 787 -73.28 25.46 78.23
C TRP A 787 -71.81 25.39 77.78
N LEU A 788 -70.83 25.39 78.70
CA LEU A 788 -69.41 25.37 78.35
C LEU A 788 -69.03 24.16 77.49
N GLU A 789 -69.50 22.97 77.87
CA GLU A 789 -69.23 21.72 77.15
C GLU A 789 -69.83 21.75 75.74
N THR A 790 -71.06 22.27 75.60
CA THR A 790 -71.73 22.41 74.31
C THR A 790 -71.06 23.45 73.41
N ILE A 791 -70.59 24.57 73.99
CA ILE A 791 -69.88 25.63 73.27
C ILE A 791 -68.51 25.14 72.80
N LEU A 792 -67.78 24.37 73.63
CA LEU A 792 -66.50 23.77 73.26
C LEU A 792 -66.65 22.71 72.15
N ILE A 793 -67.67 21.85 72.23
CA ILE A 793 -67.95 20.85 71.18
C ILE A 793 -68.28 21.54 69.84
N LEU A 794 -69.08 22.63 69.87
CA LEU A 794 -69.38 23.41 68.67
C LEU A 794 -68.13 24.11 68.10
N ALA A 795 -67.29 24.69 68.96
CA ALA A 795 -66.06 25.35 68.53
C ALA A 795 -65.05 24.36 67.93
N ILE A 796 -64.85 23.20 68.56
CA ILE A 796 -63.96 22.13 68.06
C ILE A 796 -64.53 21.51 66.78
N SER A 797 -65.85 21.34 66.68
CA SER A 797 -66.50 20.85 65.46
C SER A 797 -66.28 21.81 64.29
N VAL A 798 -66.41 23.12 64.49
CA VAL A 798 -66.18 24.12 63.44
C VAL A 798 -64.71 24.18 63.04
N ILE A 799 -63.78 24.19 64.00
CA ILE A 799 -62.33 24.21 63.72
C ILE A 799 -61.90 22.91 63.04
N GLY A 800 -62.42 21.75 63.48
CA GLY A 800 -62.18 20.45 62.85
C GLY A 800 -62.74 20.35 61.44
N SER A 801 -63.92 20.94 61.18
CA SER A 801 -64.52 20.99 59.84
C SER A 801 -63.69 21.84 58.88
N VAL A 802 -63.19 22.99 59.33
CA VAL A 802 -62.30 23.86 58.53
C VAL A 802 -60.94 23.19 58.30
N GLY A 803 -60.38 22.52 59.30
CA GLY A 803 -59.17 21.73 59.18
C GLY A 803 -59.31 20.55 58.21
N LEU A 804 -60.46 19.87 58.22
CA LEU A 804 -60.76 18.77 57.29
C LEU A 804 -60.86 19.27 55.84
N VAL A 805 -61.51 20.43 55.61
CA VAL A 805 -61.60 21.02 54.26
C VAL A 805 -60.22 21.46 53.75
N LEU A 806 -59.38 22.04 54.61
CA LEU A 806 -57.99 22.39 54.25
C LEU A 806 -57.14 21.15 53.98
N ALA A 807 -57.29 20.07 54.78
CA ALA A 807 -56.57 18.82 54.61
C ALA A 807 -57.00 18.06 53.33
N ILE A 808 -58.30 18.04 53.00
CA ILE A 808 -58.81 17.48 51.75
C ILE A 808 -58.28 18.27 50.55
N ARG A 809 -58.25 19.62 50.64
CA ARG A 809 -57.70 20.46 49.57
C ARG A 809 -56.21 20.19 49.36
N HIS A 810 -55.43 20.07 50.44
CA HIS A 810 -54.01 19.73 50.39
C HIS A 810 -53.77 18.32 49.82
N ARG A 811 -54.62 17.34 50.17
CA ARG A 811 -54.53 15.98 49.64
C ARG A 811 -54.87 15.90 48.15
N ILE A 812 -55.90 16.61 47.68
CA ILE A 812 -56.25 16.67 46.26
C ILE A 812 -55.14 17.35 45.44
N GLU A 813 -54.48 18.37 45.99
CA GLU A 813 -53.31 19.01 45.36
C GLU A 813 -52.10 18.05 45.30
N LYS A 814 -51.88 17.23 46.32
CA LYS A 814 -50.79 16.23 46.38
C LYS A 814 -51.05 15.01 45.48
N GLU A 815 -52.30 14.53 45.38
CA GLU A 815 -52.71 13.45 44.45
C GLU A 815 -52.65 13.91 42.98
N ARG A 816 -53.01 15.16 42.66
CA ARG A 816 -52.79 15.74 41.32
C ARG A 816 -51.30 15.88 40.98
N GLY A 817 -50.44 16.13 41.97
CA GLY A 817 -48.98 16.17 41.82
C GLY A 817 -48.29 14.80 41.77
N TRP A 818 -48.99 13.73 42.14
CA TRP A 818 -48.52 12.34 42.01
C TRP A 818 -48.91 11.76 40.65
N HIS A 819 -50.14 11.98 40.18
CA HIS A 819 -50.59 11.54 38.85
C HIS A 819 -49.88 12.25 37.68
N ARG A 820 -49.30 13.44 37.90
CA ARG A 820 -48.50 14.17 36.90
C ARG A 820 -47.04 13.70 36.81
N ARG A 821 -46.54 12.96 37.81
CA ARG A 821 -45.15 12.48 37.86
C ARG A 821 -44.95 11.08 37.24
N ASN A 822 -46.01 10.30 37.12
CA ASN A 822 -45.92 8.87 36.79
C ASN A 822 -46.45 8.49 35.40
N ASN A 823 -46.75 9.44 34.51
CA ASN A 823 -47.23 9.12 33.16
C ASN A 823 -46.81 10.22 32.15
N PRO A 824 -45.73 10.05 31.36
CA PRO A 824 -45.41 10.96 30.28
C PRO A 824 -46.02 10.42 28.98
N GLU A 825 -47.04 11.09 28.43
CA GLU A 825 -47.26 11.11 26.98
C GLU A 825 -47.65 12.52 26.56
N ASP A 826 -46.83 13.01 25.64
CA ASP A 826 -47.10 13.96 24.57
C ASP A 826 -47.44 15.44 24.89
N ALA A 827 -46.42 16.23 24.52
CA ALA A 827 -46.52 17.25 23.47
C ALA A 827 -46.75 18.72 23.87
N VAL A 828 -45.68 19.48 23.58
CA VAL A 828 -45.67 20.76 22.83
C VAL A 828 -45.69 22.09 23.63
N GLU A 829 -44.52 22.74 23.53
CA GLU A 829 -44.20 24.19 23.41
C GLU A 829 -44.48 25.19 24.56
N GLU A 830 -43.38 25.65 25.19
CA GLU A 830 -42.79 27.01 25.21
C GLU A 830 -43.66 28.28 24.98
N PRO A 831 -43.17 29.51 25.29
CA PRO A 831 -42.27 29.99 26.36
C PRO A 831 -42.65 31.42 26.87
N LYS A 832 -42.02 31.82 27.99
CA LYS A 832 -41.74 33.20 28.48
C LYS A 832 -42.36 33.55 29.83
N GLU A 833 -41.54 34.28 30.60
CA GLU A 833 -41.81 34.98 31.86
C GLU A 833 -41.51 34.22 33.15
N TRP A 834 -40.23 34.08 33.53
CA TRP A 834 -39.90 34.11 34.98
C TRP A 834 -38.48 34.55 35.38
N LEU A 835 -37.54 34.78 34.46
CA LEU A 835 -36.14 35.15 34.78
C LEU A 835 -35.89 36.67 34.99
N THR A 836 -36.82 37.39 35.64
CA THR A 836 -36.62 38.81 35.99
C THR A 836 -36.51 39.09 37.48
N LYS A 837 -36.17 38.11 38.34
CA LYS A 837 -36.27 38.36 39.79
C LYS A 837 -35.12 38.02 40.73
N PHE A 838 -33.95 37.61 40.27
CA PHE A 838 -32.84 37.38 41.22
C PHE A 838 -31.50 37.90 40.70
N GLU A 839 -31.40 39.23 40.59
CA GLU A 839 -30.15 39.95 40.83
C GLU A 839 -30.07 40.27 42.34
N GLY A 840 -28.98 39.89 43.01
CA GLY A 840 -28.77 40.29 44.41
C GLY A 840 -27.74 39.50 45.24
N GLY A 841 -26.49 39.42 44.74
CA GLY A 841 -25.21 39.44 45.48
C GLY A 841 -24.94 38.63 46.78
N GLY A 842 -23.82 37.88 46.74
CA GLY A 842 -22.81 37.87 47.82
C GLY A 842 -22.36 36.51 48.38
N GLU A 843 -21.27 35.95 47.81
CA GLU A 843 -20.12 35.16 48.36
C GLU A 843 -20.33 34.16 49.53
N GLU A 844 -19.74 32.95 49.60
CA GLU A 844 -18.54 32.33 49.02
C GLU A 844 -18.68 30.77 49.08
N ALA A 845 -18.27 30.05 48.03
CA ALA A 845 -18.21 28.58 47.96
C ALA A 845 -17.01 28.14 47.07
N PRO A 846 -16.44 26.92 47.23
CA PRO A 846 -15.06 26.59 46.85
C PRO A 846 -14.84 26.44 45.34
N GLU A 847 -13.59 26.70 44.92
CA GLU A 847 -13.12 26.71 43.53
C GLU A 847 -13.41 25.41 42.77
N ILE A 848 -14.20 25.52 41.70
CA ILE A 848 -14.26 24.56 40.60
C ILE A 848 -13.40 25.12 39.47
N ILE A 849 -12.37 24.38 39.07
CA ILE A 849 -11.55 24.72 37.90
C ILE A 849 -12.41 24.51 36.65
N GLU A 850 -12.88 25.60 36.05
CA GLU A 850 -13.49 25.59 34.71
C GLU A 850 -12.38 25.52 33.65
N SER A 851 -12.41 24.46 32.84
CA SER A 851 -11.65 24.40 31.59
C SER A 851 -12.20 25.47 30.62
N PRO A 852 -11.34 26.23 29.92
CA PRO A 852 -11.81 27.29 29.03
C PRO A 852 -12.54 26.66 27.83
N THR A 853 -13.85 26.81 27.77
CA THR A 853 -14.64 26.45 26.59
C THR A 853 -14.54 27.60 25.59
N THR A 854 -13.84 27.35 24.48
CA THR A 854 -13.78 28.28 23.36
C THR A 854 -15.01 28.07 22.48
N ASP A 855 -15.67 29.15 22.11
CA ASP A 855 -16.78 29.14 21.16
C ASP A 855 -16.34 28.50 19.82
N VAL A 856 -17.18 27.66 19.24
CA VAL A 856 -16.90 26.92 18.00
C VAL A 856 -16.48 27.86 16.86
N ALA A 857 -16.99 29.10 16.82
CA ALA A 857 -16.60 30.09 15.82
C ALA A 857 -15.19 30.67 16.06
N SER A 858 -14.84 30.97 17.31
CA SER A 858 -13.49 31.40 17.70
C SER A 858 -12.45 30.28 17.56
N PHE A 859 -12.80 29.04 17.90
CA PHE A 859 -11.94 27.88 17.67
C PHE A 859 -11.70 27.66 16.18
N ARG A 860 -12.75 27.80 15.35
CA ARG A 860 -12.61 27.68 13.89
C ARG A 860 -11.74 28.80 13.29
N ALA A 861 -11.83 30.01 13.82
CA ALA A 861 -10.99 31.13 13.39
C ALA A 861 -9.52 30.91 13.78
N GLU A 862 -9.26 30.50 15.03
CA GLU A 862 -7.90 30.29 15.53
C GLU A 862 -7.23 29.03 14.94
N PHE A 863 -8.03 27.99 14.63
CA PHE A 863 -7.57 26.77 13.96
C PHE A 863 -7.14 27.04 12.51
N ILE A 864 -7.91 27.87 11.78
CA ILE A 864 -7.56 28.30 10.40
C ILE A 864 -6.36 29.25 10.41
N GLU A 865 -6.19 30.07 11.44
CA GLU A 865 -5.06 31.00 11.58
C GLU A 865 -3.74 30.29 11.95
N LYS A 866 -3.79 29.16 12.67
CA LYS A 866 -2.62 28.35 13.07
C LYS A 866 -2.24 27.22 12.09
N SER A 867 -3.14 26.79 11.20
CA SER A 867 -2.81 25.84 10.14
C SER A 867 -2.23 26.57 8.93
N GLY A 868 -0.90 26.69 8.89
CA GLY A 868 -0.19 27.28 7.75
C GLY A 868 -0.64 26.71 6.40
N ASP A 869 -0.64 27.61 5.41
CA ASP A 869 -1.00 27.45 4.00
C ASP A 869 -0.65 26.08 3.40
N HIS A 870 -1.65 25.21 3.29
CA HIS A 870 -1.68 24.10 2.35
C HIS A 870 -2.75 24.39 1.29
N SER A 871 -2.57 25.47 0.53
CA SER A 871 -3.23 25.62 -0.77
C SER A 871 -2.68 24.59 -1.77
N ARG A 872 -3.05 23.32 -1.59
CA ARG A 872 -3.30 22.50 -2.78
C ARG A 872 -4.61 23.03 -3.35
N ILE A 873 -4.52 23.68 -4.50
CA ILE A 873 -5.68 24.00 -5.34
C ILE A 873 -6.38 22.66 -5.57
N ALA A 874 -7.50 22.44 -4.89
CA ALA A 874 -8.40 21.35 -5.24
C ALA A 874 -8.89 21.68 -6.65
N GLU A 875 -8.51 20.86 -7.62
CA GLU A 875 -9.14 20.91 -8.92
C GLU A 875 -10.66 20.78 -8.73
N PRO A 876 -11.47 21.58 -9.45
CA PRO A 876 -12.91 21.48 -9.33
C PRO A 876 -13.33 20.04 -9.60
N ALA A 877 -14.24 19.52 -8.78
CA ALA A 877 -14.85 18.22 -9.03
C ALA A 877 -15.29 18.15 -10.50
N PRO A 878 -15.06 17.01 -11.19
CA PRO A 878 -15.46 16.86 -12.59
C PRO A 878 -16.93 17.22 -12.75
N ASP A 879 -17.27 17.81 -13.90
CA ASP A 879 -18.65 18.17 -14.23
C ASP A 879 -19.56 16.95 -14.00
N GLN A 880 -20.76 17.17 -13.45
CA GLN A 880 -21.70 16.11 -13.08
C GLN A 880 -22.01 15.20 -14.29
N ASN A 881 -22.01 15.78 -15.50
CA ASN A 881 -22.15 15.02 -16.74
C ASN A 881 -21.00 14.04 -16.98
N VAL A 882 -19.75 14.36 -16.61
CA VAL A 882 -18.59 13.46 -16.77
C VAL A 882 -18.68 12.30 -15.77
N ILE A 883 -19.21 12.55 -14.58
CA ILE A 883 -19.43 11.51 -13.56
C ILE A 883 -20.57 10.58 -14.00
N GLU A 884 -21.64 11.13 -14.58
CA GLU A 884 -22.73 10.33 -15.14
C GLU A 884 -22.27 9.53 -16.37
N SER A 885 -21.48 10.12 -17.28
CA SER A 885 -20.90 9.39 -18.42
C SER A 885 -19.89 8.32 -18.01
N ALA A 886 -19.08 8.56 -16.98
CA ALA A 886 -18.19 7.54 -16.44
C ALA A 886 -18.95 6.42 -15.72
N GLY A 887 -20.11 6.75 -15.12
CA GLY A 887 -21.06 5.78 -14.58
C GLY A 887 -21.67 4.92 -15.67
N GLU A 888 -22.13 5.52 -16.77
CA GLU A 888 -22.66 4.79 -17.94
C GLU A 888 -21.59 3.88 -18.56
N VAL A 889 -20.35 4.34 -18.74
CA VAL A 889 -19.26 3.52 -19.29
C VAL A 889 -18.87 2.37 -18.34
N LEU A 890 -18.91 2.59 -17.03
CA LEU A 890 -18.63 1.53 -16.04
C LEU A 890 -19.77 0.50 -16.00
N GLU A 891 -21.01 0.96 -16.12
CA GLU A 891 -22.20 0.10 -16.16
C GLU A 891 -22.26 -0.68 -17.49
N GLU A 892 -21.85 -0.07 -18.61
CA GLU A 892 -21.71 -0.73 -19.92
C GLU A 892 -20.59 -1.78 -19.91
N ALA A 893 -19.43 -1.49 -19.30
CA ALA A 893 -18.34 -2.46 -19.14
C ALA A 893 -18.73 -3.64 -18.21
N LEU A 894 -19.46 -3.38 -17.13
CA LEU A 894 -19.99 -4.42 -16.24
C LEU A 894 -21.06 -5.27 -16.91
N VAL A 895 -21.87 -4.69 -17.80
CA VAL A 895 -22.88 -5.42 -18.57
C VAL A 895 -22.22 -6.25 -19.66
N GLU A 896 -21.18 -5.74 -20.33
CA GLU A 896 -20.43 -6.47 -21.36
C GLU A 896 -19.69 -7.68 -20.76
N ASP A 897 -19.07 -7.52 -19.60
CA ASP A 897 -18.42 -8.59 -18.82
C ASP A 897 -19.43 -9.65 -18.36
N ALA A 898 -20.58 -9.23 -17.83
CA ALA A 898 -21.65 -10.15 -17.43
C ALA A 898 -22.30 -10.89 -18.61
N ILE A 899 -22.32 -10.28 -19.81
CA ILE A 899 -22.80 -10.92 -21.04
C ILE A 899 -21.76 -11.93 -21.53
N LEU A 900 -20.47 -11.61 -21.46
CA LEU A 900 -19.39 -12.55 -21.81
C LEU A 900 -19.37 -13.76 -20.86
N ASP A 901 -19.52 -13.56 -19.55
CA ASP A 901 -19.69 -14.63 -18.56
C ASP A 901 -20.92 -15.49 -18.86
N ALA A 902 -22.04 -14.86 -19.26
CA ALA A 902 -23.25 -15.60 -19.62
C ALA A 902 -23.10 -16.40 -20.93
N ILE A 903 -22.30 -15.90 -21.89
CA ILE A 903 -21.95 -16.61 -23.12
C ILE A 903 -20.99 -17.77 -22.81
N GLU A 904 -20.00 -17.57 -21.94
CA GLU A 904 -19.08 -18.62 -21.49
C GLU A 904 -19.83 -19.73 -20.74
N ILE A 905 -20.79 -19.38 -19.87
CA ILE A 905 -21.66 -20.36 -19.21
C ILE A 905 -22.56 -21.08 -20.22
N ALA A 906 -23.07 -20.38 -21.24
CA ALA A 906 -23.90 -20.99 -22.27
C ALA A 906 -23.11 -21.96 -23.18
N ASP A 907 -21.86 -21.62 -23.53
CA ASP A 907 -20.95 -22.48 -24.28
C ASP A 907 -20.50 -23.69 -23.43
N ALA A 908 -20.23 -23.49 -22.14
CA ALA A 908 -19.95 -24.58 -21.19
C ALA A 908 -21.16 -25.53 -21.01
N MET A 909 -22.39 -25.01 -21.09
CA MET A 909 -23.61 -25.83 -21.08
C MET A 909 -23.90 -26.52 -22.43
N GLN A 910 -23.25 -26.10 -23.53
CA GLN A 910 -23.37 -26.73 -24.84
C GLN A 910 -22.38 -27.89 -25.04
N GLU A 911 -21.25 -27.89 -24.34
CA GLU A 911 -20.27 -29.00 -24.39
C GLU A 911 -20.69 -30.23 -23.57
N ASP A 912 -21.55 -30.07 -22.57
CA ASP A 912 -22.16 -31.18 -21.83
C ASP A 912 -23.51 -31.60 -22.45
N ASP A 913 -23.43 -32.42 -23.50
CA ASP A 913 -24.57 -33.06 -24.15
C ASP A 913 -25.17 -34.18 -23.27
N LEU A 914 -25.66 -33.81 -22.08
CA LEU A 914 -26.40 -34.68 -21.16
C LEU A 914 -27.75 -34.06 -20.82
N ILE A 915 -28.71 -34.30 -21.69
CA ILE A 915 -30.13 -34.08 -21.44
C ILE A 915 -30.53 -34.89 -20.19
N HIS A 916 -30.88 -34.21 -19.10
CA HIS A 916 -31.51 -34.81 -17.93
C HIS A 916 -32.80 -35.56 -18.35
N PRO A 917 -33.04 -36.81 -17.89
CA PRO A 917 -34.10 -37.69 -18.42
C PRO A 917 -35.56 -37.23 -18.22
N ASP A 918 -35.79 -36.03 -17.68
CA ASP A 918 -37.13 -35.46 -17.46
C ASP A 918 -37.50 -34.34 -18.45
N ASN A 919 -36.61 -33.91 -19.34
CA ASN A 919 -36.86 -32.80 -20.28
C ASN A 919 -37.36 -33.24 -21.67
N LEU A 920 -37.96 -34.42 -21.78
CA LEU A 920 -38.46 -34.97 -23.03
C LEU A 920 -39.88 -34.45 -23.39
N LEU A 921 -40.11 -33.13 -23.41
CA LEU A 921 -41.39 -32.57 -23.89
C LEU A 921 -41.43 -31.04 -24.15
N LEU A 922 -40.30 -30.40 -24.46
CA LEU A 922 -40.33 -29.00 -24.93
C LEU A 922 -39.75 -28.92 -26.34
N ASP A 923 -40.59 -28.43 -27.24
CA ASP A 923 -40.35 -28.26 -28.69
C ASP A 923 -39.23 -27.22 -28.88
N LEU A 924 -38.07 -27.68 -29.37
CA LEU A 924 -36.83 -26.89 -29.50
C LEU A 924 -36.84 -25.91 -30.68
N ASP A 925 -37.90 -25.89 -31.49
CA ASP A 925 -37.98 -25.03 -32.68
C ASP A 925 -38.30 -23.56 -32.33
N ASP A 926 -38.95 -23.28 -31.20
CA ASP A 926 -39.36 -21.90 -30.82
C ASP A 926 -38.24 -21.11 -30.09
N PHE A 927 -37.19 -21.81 -29.61
CA PHE A 927 -36.07 -21.19 -28.90
C PHE A 927 -35.00 -20.67 -29.86
N ASN A 928 -34.70 -21.42 -30.94
CA ASN A 928 -33.74 -21.02 -31.96
C ASN A 928 -34.22 -19.80 -32.77
N ASP A 929 -35.52 -19.71 -33.08
CA ASP A 929 -36.09 -18.55 -33.78
C ASP A 929 -36.05 -17.25 -32.94
N ARG A 930 -35.98 -17.36 -31.61
CA ARG A 930 -35.79 -16.21 -30.71
C ARG A 930 -34.35 -15.78 -30.59
N LEU A 931 -33.40 -16.71 -30.62
CA LEU A 931 -31.96 -16.42 -30.56
C LEU A 931 -31.47 -15.72 -31.85
N ASP A 932 -31.96 -16.16 -33.00
CA ASP A 932 -31.64 -15.57 -34.32
C ASP A 932 -32.17 -14.14 -34.50
N ASN A 933 -33.21 -13.76 -33.75
CA ASN A 933 -33.75 -12.39 -33.79
C ASN A 933 -32.95 -11.43 -32.90
N LEU A 934 -32.32 -11.90 -31.82
CA LEU A 934 -31.46 -11.07 -30.96
C LEU A 934 -30.13 -10.72 -31.65
N GLY A 935 -29.57 -11.63 -32.46
CA GLY A 935 -28.35 -11.38 -33.23
C GLY A 935 -28.50 -10.39 -34.39
N LYS A 936 -29.72 -10.01 -34.76
CA LYS A 936 -29.99 -9.06 -35.86
C LYS A 936 -30.21 -7.62 -35.41
N GLU A 937 -30.58 -7.37 -34.15
CA GLU A 937 -30.78 -5.99 -33.65
C GLU A 937 -29.48 -5.29 -33.26
N LEU A 938 -28.38 -6.02 -33.04
CA LEU A 938 -27.08 -5.46 -32.62
C LEU A 938 -26.14 -5.09 -33.79
N ARG A 939 -26.58 -5.21 -35.04
CA ARG A 939 -25.69 -5.13 -36.22
C ARG A 939 -25.98 -4.01 -37.22
N ASP A 940 -26.94 -3.14 -36.92
CA ASP A 940 -27.44 -2.13 -37.88
C ASP A 940 -27.18 -0.67 -37.48
N ASP A 941 -26.36 -0.37 -36.47
CA ASP A 941 -25.96 1.01 -36.14
C ASP A 941 -24.43 1.21 -36.28
N GLU A 942 -23.93 1.12 -37.53
CA GLU A 942 -22.73 1.84 -37.95
C GLU A 942 -22.99 2.61 -39.28
N ASP A 943 -23.18 3.92 -39.10
CA ASP A 943 -22.93 5.07 -39.98
C ASP A 943 -23.83 5.40 -41.20
N PRO A 944 -24.04 6.70 -41.52
CA PRO A 944 -23.14 7.86 -41.30
C PRO A 944 -23.63 9.01 -40.40
#